data_AF-M2B7T4-F1
#
_entry.id   AF-M2B7T4-F1
#
_cell.length_a   1.000
_cell.length_b   1.000
_cell.length_c   1.000
_cell.angle_alpha   90.00
_cell.angle_beta   90.00
_cell.angle_gamma   90.00
#
_symmetry.space_group_name_H-M   'P 1'
#
loop_
_entity.id
_entity.type
_entity.pdbx_description
1 polymer ?
#
loop_
_entity_poly.entity_id
_entity_poly.type
_entity_poly.pdbx_seq_one_letter_code
_entity_poly.pdbx_strand_id
1 'polypeptide(L)'
;MRQPFVALILPTLLLGLSGLASAEFDTERLALAGDNRAELERAMADAAADQREGIEFLIANMPESDLQTLSADYLLENTRLAYQAWTDAPWAKEIPKDIFLNHVLPYASINERRDEWRADFRKRCLPMMEGASSPSEAAALINQKLFQNVGVKYSTRRVKADQSPLESMETGLASCTGLSVLLIDACRSVGIPARFVGTPLWFNQSGNHSWVEVWDDGWHFTGAAEPTGNELDRGWFVANATKADRSSKAHAIYATSFKQTPLSFPCVWNRKLRSIPAVNVTDRYVALQKSLPPGMTESLFVVHGADGNRASCRLRVLDGDEVVFEGQTKDEGFDANDHLRVELKQQHKYSVLIGEGDQVIRDTITTDADEQLHEHHLVAVDAASESQVNDSNTAIKALRDYLQSQPAADLKTIRDQSFSDVALTADDVVQARKILAEHQKQTLLKTRAEEMKARVLVHGDHKMPFDYRVFGEAPEEGRSLYISMHGGGGAPKAVNDRQWENQKRLYQPEEGVYVAPRAPTDTWNLWHQKHIDPMFVRLIENMVAFENVNPNRVYVMGYSAGGDGVYQLAPRLSDRWAAAAMMAGHPNETSALGLRNVPFALQMGGKDAAYKRNQIAADWQTKLAKLHEADPEGYEHFVKIYPNKGHWMDREDAVALPWMAEHTRNMTPSKIVWVQDDVTHSHFYWLGVEESSAKAGATIIAAVDGQTIDLISSDVNKINVFLDDRFIDLDQPIQITSGGQTLFEGQVTRTLKTLATTLDDRSDSELAFPSSVEVEMPKPFPQSLVPAKDLPRYTAAKIDTQLTIDGRLDEEAWQQARKTTSFVDLVSGQPTRYDTRSSILWDDEFLYIGFWLEEPNVDAEYKDRDDPIYYDNDIEVFIAGKDAYYEFEINSYGTVYEGFFVWQEAYEKGGYASDPQLAKGAPNQQEFDGVGFTNHPRGKRIAFLGYDFPNFKSAVHINGTLNDDSDVDQGWTVELAFPWKEMKWLAKGDDRSLPPKVGDEWRIDLFRFNKTKAPEPATDSGGWALGKHGVWDSHIPEIFPIITFAEE
;
A
#
# COMPACT_ATOMS: atom_id res chain seq x y z
N MET A 1 27.48 -62.03 55.59
CA MET A 1 28.17 -62.95 54.66
C MET A 1 29.07 -62.12 53.77
N ARG A 2 30.38 -62.42 53.76
CA ARG A 2 31.50 -61.87 52.97
C ARG A 2 31.55 -60.32 52.78
N GLN A 3 32.08 -59.52 53.72
CA GLN A 3 33.49 -59.19 54.08
C GLN A 3 34.24 -58.23 53.11
N PRO A 4 35.17 -57.38 53.63
CA PRO A 4 35.02 -55.91 53.72
C PRO A 4 36.35 -55.11 53.50
N PHE A 5 36.41 -53.84 53.96
CA PHE A 5 37.49 -53.12 54.71
C PHE A 5 37.62 -51.66 54.21
N VAL A 6 37.95 -50.59 54.96
CA VAL A 6 38.04 -50.18 56.39
C VAL A 6 38.32 -48.66 56.41
N ALA A 7 37.99 -47.98 57.50
CA ALA A 7 38.24 -46.55 57.76
C ALA A 7 39.66 -46.24 58.30
N LEU A 8 40.18 -45.00 58.13
CA LEU A 8 40.73 -44.11 59.20
C LEU A 8 41.48 -42.84 58.67
N ILE A 9 40.97 -41.65 59.05
CA ILE A 9 41.54 -40.46 59.75
C ILE A 9 43.06 -40.04 59.64
N LEU A 10 43.27 -38.76 59.20
CA LEU A 10 44.31 -37.67 59.46
C LEU A 10 45.85 -37.96 59.38
N PRO A 11 46.81 -36.97 59.23
CA PRO A 11 46.75 -35.48 59.27
C PRO A 11 47.58 -34.69 58.18
N THR A 12 47.63 -33.37 58.33
CA THR A 12 48.35 -32.29 57.59
C THR A 12 49.89 -32.42 57.48
N LEU A 13 50.50 -32.04 56.34
CA LEU A 13 51.86 -31.45 56.29
C LEU A 13 52.09 -30.61 55.01
N LEU A 14 52.71 -29.43 55.20
CA LEU A 14 53.15 -28.44 54.21
C LEU A 14 54.44 -28.84 53.46
N LEU A 15 54.69 -28.13 52.35
CA LEU A 15 55.95 -27.79 51.64
C LEU A 15 56.24 -28.48 50.29
N GLY A 16 56.18 -27.68 49.23
CA GLY A 16 57.43 -27.28 48.55
C GLY A 16 57.69 -27.77 47.13
N LEU A 17 57.34 -26.89 46.17
CA LEU A 17 58.12 -26.47 44.99
C LEU A 17 58.29 -27.38 43.75
N SER A 18 58.04 -26.68 42.63
CA SER A 18 58.61 -26.80 41.28
C SER A 18 58.05 -27.89 40.35
N GLY A 19 57.32 -27.42 39.33
CA GLY A 19 56.99 -28.19 38.14
C GLY A 19 55.61 -27.89 37.58
N LEU A 20 55.38 -26.69 37.06
CA LEU A 20 54.30 -26.49 36.08
C LEU A 20 54.95 -26.26 34.73
N ALA A 21 54.92 -27.31 33.92
CA ALA A 21 55.15 -27.26 32.49
C ALA A 21 54.11 -26.31 31.87
N SER A 22 54.55 -25.44 30.96
CA SER A 22 53.66 -24.71 30.05
C SER A 22 52.86 -25.72 29.25
N ALA A 23 51.54 -25.64 29.29
CA ALA A 23 50.70 -26.37 28.35
C ALA A 23 51.10 -25.95 26.92
N GLU A 24 51.34 -26.91 26.03
CA GLU A 24 51.53 -26.62 24.61
C GLU A 24 50.24 -25.97 24.08
N PHE A 25 50.37 -24.75 23.55
CA PHE A 25 49.28 -24.04 22.90
C PHE A 25 48.79 -24.84 21.68
N ASP A 26 47.49 -24.79 21.41
CA ASP A 26 46.84 -25.56 20.34
C ASP A 26 47.37 -25.16 18.95
N THR A 27 48.29 -25.95 18.42
CA THR A 27 48.92 -25.71 17.12
C THR A 27 47.97 -25.87 15.93
N GLU A 28 46.82 -26.53 16.10
CA GLU A 28 45.82 -26.70 15.04
C GLU A 28 45.09 -25.39 14.77
N ARG A 29 44.85 -24.56 15.80
CA ARG A 29 44.17 -23.26 15.62
C ARG A 29 45.02 -22.26 14.84
N LEU A 30 46.35 -22.27 15.04
CA LEU A 30 47.28 -21.41 14.29
C LEU A 30 47.35 -21.77 12.80
N ALA A 31 47.00 -23.01 12.42
CA ALA A 31 46.98 -23.41 11.02
C ALA A 31 45.88 -22.68 10.22
N LEU A 32 44.77 -22.30 10.88
CA LEU A 32 43.65 -21.59 10.25
C LEU A 32 43.97 -20.13 9.91
N ALA A 33 45.05 -19.58 10.47
CA ALA A 33 45.47 -18.20 10.23
C ALA A 33 46.08 -17.96 8.84
N GLY A 34 46.43 -19.03 8.10
CA GLY A 34 47.08 -18.91 6.79
C GLY A 34 48.34 -18.05 6.85
N ASP A 35 48.43 -17.07 5.96
CA ASP A 35 49.56 -16.14 5.86
C ASP A 35 49.70 -15.21 7.08
N ASN A 36 48.63 -15.02 7.87
CA ASN A 36 48.63 -14.17 9.05
C ASN A 36 49.19 -14.86 10.30
N ARG A 37 49.61 -16.14 10.20
CA ARG A 37 50.16 -16.91 11.32
C ARG A 37 51.32 -16.19 12.03
N ALA A 38 52.18 -15.50 11.28
CA ALA A 38 53.33 -14.80 11.83
C ALA A 38 52.93 -13.64 12.78
N GLU A 39 51.83 -12.95 12.50
CA GLU A 39 51.31 -11.90 13.38
C GLU A 39 50.79 -12.51 14.70
N LEU A 40 50.09 -13.64 14.64
CA LEU A 40 49.58 -14.32 15.85
C LEU A 40 50.71 -14.88 16.73
N GLU A 41 51.75 -15.44 16.11
CA GLU A 41 52.95 -15.89 16.81
C GLU A 41 53.72 -14.70 17.43
N ARG A 42 53.81 -13.55 16.74
CA ARG A 42 54.35 -12.31 17.32
C ARG A 42 53.54 -11.86 18.52
N ALA A 43 52.21 -11.86 18.44
CA ALA A 43 51.34 -11.44 19.55
C ALA A 43 51.58 -12.28 20.81
N MET A 44 51.75 -13.60 20.69
CA MET A 44 52.05 -14.49 21.83
C MET A 44 53.46 -14.31 22.38
N ALA A 45 54.44 -14.02 21.52
CA ALA A 45 55.83 -13.82 21.89
C ALA A 45 56.01 -12.49 22.66
N ASP A 46 55.41 -11.41 22.15
CA ASP A 46 55.60 -10.04 22.63
C ASP A 46 54.63 -9.66 23.76
N ALA A 47 53.63 -10.50 24.06
CA ALA A 47 52.72 -10.30 25.19
C ALA A 47 53.47 -10.20 26.53
N ALA A 48 53.05 -9.26 27.38
CA ALA A 48 53.52 -9.19 28.76
C ALA A 48 53.20 -10.50 29.51
N ALA A 49 54.05 -10.90 30.46
CA ALA A 49 53.97 -12.21 31.11
C ALA A 49 52.63 -12.47 31.82
N ASP A 50 52.01 -11.43 32.37
CA ASP A 50 50.69 -11.44 33.03
C ASP A 50 49.51 -11.35 32.04
N GLN A 51 49.77 -11.08 30.76
CA GLN A 51 48.79 -10.93 29.68
C GLN A 51 48.81 -12.08 28.66
N ARG A 52 49.87 -12.91 28.65
CA ARG A 52 50.04 -14.02 27.69
C ARG A 52 48.84 -14.97 27.65
N GLU A 53 48.30 -15.35 28.81
CA GLU A 53 47.08 -16.17 28.90
C GLU A 53 45.87 -15.53 28.17
N GLY A 54 45.77 -14.19 28.19
CA GLY A 54 44.72 -13.47 27.48
C GLY A 54 44.87 -13.53 25.96
N ILE A 55 46.08 -13.33 25.45
CA ILE A 55 46.36 -13.45 24.01
C ILE A 55 46.09 -14.88 23.53
N GLU A 56 46.56 -15.88 24.28
CA GLU A 56 46.29 -17.29 23.99
C GLU A 56 44.77 -17.57 23.98
N PHE A 57 44.03 -17.04 24.96
CA PHE A 57 42.57 -17.16 25.00
C PHE A 57 41.90 -16.53 23.77
N LEU A 58 42.33 -15.33 23.35
CA LEU A 58 41.78 -14.66 22.16
C LEU A 58 42.02 -15.49 20.90
N ILE A 59 43.24 -15.97 20.68
CA ILE A 59 43.61 -16.78 19.51
C ILE A 59 42.86 -18.11 19.49
N ALA A 60 42.73 -18.77 20.64
CA ALA A 60 42.00 -20.04 20.73
C ALA A 60 40.52 -19.90 20.36
N ASN A 61 39.92 -18.71 20.51
CA ASN A 61 38.47 -18.55 20.47
C ASN A 61 37.96 -17.57 19.39
N MET A 62 38.80 -16.72 18.82
CA MET A 62 38.35 -15.77 17.81
C MET A 62 37.87 -16.44 16.51
N PRO A 63 36.96 -15.77 15.76
CA PRO A 63 36.54 -16.20 14.43
C PRO A 63 37.71 -16.44 13.47
N GLU A 64 37.51 -17.34 12.51
CA GLU A 64 38.54 -17.65 11.50
C GLU A 64 38.95 -16.44 10.68
N SER A 65 37.99 -15.57 10.32
CA SER A 65 38.29 -14.31 9.64
C SER A 65 39.26 -13.43 10.44
N ASP A 66 39.14 -13.41 11.77
CA ASP A 66 40.02 -12.62 12.62
C ASP A 66 41.41 -13.26 12.77
N LEU A 67 41.50 -14.60 12.77
CA LEU A 67 42.78 -15.31 12.70
C LEU A 67 43.56 -14.95 11.43
N GLN A 68 42.85 -14.74 10.33
CA GLN A 68 43.42 -14.46 9.01
C GLN A 68 43.74 -12.99 8.77
N THR A 69 43.24 -12.06 9.60
CA THR A 69 43.30 -10.62 9.28
C THR A 69 43.81 -9.72 10.40
N LEU A 70 43.68 -10.09 11.68
CA LEU A 70 44.08 -9.20 12.78
C LEU A 70 45.60 -9.19 12.98
N SER A 71 46.15 -7.99 13.10
CA SER A 71 47.57 -7.78 13.37
C SER A 71 47.92 -8.05 14.82
N ALA A 72 49.21 -8.34 15.09
CA ALA A 72 49.69 -8.52 16.44
C ALA A 72 49.50 -7.24 17.27
N ASP A 73 49.72 -6.07 16.64
CA ASP A 73 49.65 -4.77 17.32
C ASP A 73 48.24 -4.48 17.82
N TYR A 74 47.22 -4.79 17.03
CA TYR A 74 45.81 -4.67 17.45
C TYR A 74 45.50 -5.58 18.64
N LEU A 75 45.92 -6.85 18.59
CA LEU A 75 45.69 -7.83 19.66
C LEU A 75 46.42 -7.45 20.96
N LEU A 76 47.68 -7.01 20.84
CA LEU A 76 48.50 -6.55 21.97
C LEU A 76 47.90 -5.31 22.62
N GLU A 77 47.49 -4.31 21.83
CA GLU A 77 46.93 -3.07 22.36
C GLU A 77 45.55 -3.31 23.00
N ASN A 78 44.66 -4.07 22.35
CA ASN A 78 43.37 -4.44 22.96
C ASN A 78 43.59 -5.19 24.29
N THR A 79 44.51 -6.15 24.32
CA THR A 79 44.80 -6.93 25.53
C THR A 79 45.35 -6.03 26.63
N ARG A 80 46.33 -5.18 26.32
CA ARG A 80 46.91 -4.23 27.27
C ARG A 80 45.85 -3.34 27.88
N LEU A 81 44.99 -2.75 27.05
CA LEU A 81 43.90 -1.87 27.49
C LEU A 81 42.81 -2.61 28.28
N ALA A 82 42.48 -3.86 27.92
CA ALA A 82 41.50 -4.66 28.65
C ALA A 82 42.02 -5.07 30.04
N TYR A 83 43.28 -5.49 30.13
CA TYR A 83 43.92 -5.78 31.42
C TYR A 83 44.03 -4.52 32.28
N GLN A 84 44.40 -3.38 31.70
CA GLN A 84 44.41 -2.10 32.40
C GLN A 84 43.01 -1.75 32.94
N ALA A 85 41.97 -1.84 32.10
CA ALA A 85 40.60 -1.56 32.51
C ALA A 85 40.13 -2.49 33.65
N TRP A 86 40.50 -3.77 33.60
CA TRP A 86 40.17 -4.74 34.64
C TRP A 86 40.93 -4.49 35.94
N THR A 87 42.24 -4.22 35.89
CA THR A 87 43.05 -3.99 37.10
C THR A 87 42.75 -2.68 37.79
N ASP A 88 42.40 -1.64 37.01
CA ASP A 88 42.07 -0.31 37.53
C ASP A 88 40.66 -0.25 38.13
N ALA A 89 39.80 -1.22 37.84
CA ALA A 89 38.41 -1.24 38.29
C ALA A 89 38.30 -1.53 39.81
N PRO A 90 37.43 -0.82 40.55
CA PRO A 90 37.23 -1.07 41.99
C PRO A 90 36.84 -2.52 42.33
N TRP A 91 36.10 -3.18 41.44
CA TRP A 91 35.60 -4.56 41.57
C TRP A 91 36.54 -5.61 40.95
N ALA A 92 37.79 -5.27 40.59
CA ALA A 92 38.72 -6.19 39.92
C ALA A 92 38.84 -7.56 40.61
N LYS A 93 38.81 -7.58 41.96
CA LYS A 93 38.94 -8.78 42.80
C LYS A 93 37.67 -9.64 42.85
N GLU A 94 36.52 -9.06 42.49
CA GLU A 94 35.21 -9.71 42.51
C GLU A 94 34.88 -10.36 41.17
N ILE A 95 35.59 -9.99 40.10
CA ILE A 95 35.43 -10.57 38.76
C ILE A 95 36.31 -11.82 38.62
N PRO A 96 35.72 -13.03 38.45
CA PRO A 96 36.48 -14.23 38.16
C PRO A 96 37.28 -14.11 36.86
N LYS A 97 38.46 -14.72 36.81
CA LYS A 97 39.38 -14.61 35.66
C LYS A 97 38.73 -15.10 34.35
N ASP A 98 37.93 -16.15 34.39
CA ASP A 98 37.22 -16.69 33.24
C ASP A 98 36.11 -15.74 32.73
N ILE A 99 35.43 -15.03 33.64
CA ILE A 99 34.48 -13.96 33.28
C ILE A 99 35.22 -12.80 32.61
N PHE A 100 36.37 -12.39 33.15
CA PHE A 100 37.23 -11.38 32.51
C PHE A 100 37.64 -11.79 31.10
N LEU A 101 38.19 -13.01 30.94
CA LEU A 101 38.65 -13.51 29.64
C LEU A 101 37.50 -13.55 28.62
N ASN A 102 36.30 -13.95 29.03
CA ASN A 102 35.19 -14.15 28.10
C ASN A 102 34.32 -12.89 27.83
N HIS A 103 34.33 -11.91 28.74
CA HIS A 103 33.35 -10.82 28.73
C HIS A 103 33.91 -9.42 28.99
N VAL A 104 35.22 -9.26 29.20
CA VAL A 104 35.92 -7.96 29.25
C VAL A 104 37.01 -7.86 28.19
N LEU A 105 37.85 -8.89 28.10
CA LEU A 105 38.98 -9.00 27.17
C LEU A 105 38.61 -8.92 25.67
N PRO A 106 37.50 -9.53 25.20
CA PRO A 106 37.19 -9.54 23.78
C PRO A 106 37.03 -8.15 23.16
N TYR A 107 37.53 -7.99 21.94
CA TYR A 107 37.45 -6.76 21.14
C TYR A 107 36.13 -6.61 20.36
N ALA A 108 35.31 -7.67 20.33
CA ALA A 108 34.01 -7.71 19.66
C ALA A 108 32.99 -8.52 20.47
N SER A 109 31.72 -8.38 20.12
CA SER A 109 30.55 -9.02 20.72
C SER A 109 29.82 -9.94 19.74
N ILE A 110 29.81 -9.61 18.45
CA ILE A 110 29.16 -10.30 17.33
C ILE A 110 30.04 -10.21 16.05
N ASN A 111 29.46 -9.90 14.90
CA ASN A 111 30.13 -9.72 13.62
C ASN A 111 30.29 -8.24 13.22
N GLU A 112 30.30 -7.32 14.20
CA GLU A 112 30.52 -5.89 13.96
C GLU A 112 31.92 -5.61 13.39
N ARG A 113 32.08 -4.46 12.73
CA ARG A 113 33.40 -4.01 12.25
C ARG A 113 34.41 -3.97 13.41
N ARG A 114 35.64 -4.43 13.19
CA ARG A 114 36.72 -4.39 14.18
C ARG A 114 37.25 -2.96 14.30
N ASP A 115 36.95 -2.30 15.41
CA ASP A 115 37.36 -0.92 15.69
C ASP A 115 38.33 -0.85 16.88
N GLU A 116 39.13 0.22 16.94
CA GLU A 116 39.98 0.55 18.10
C GLU A 116 39.23 1.39 19.15
N TRP A 117 38.03 0.93 19.55
CA TRP A 117 37.10 1.70 20.39
C TRP A 117 37.56 1.87 21.85
N ARG A 118 38.33 0.92 22.39
CA ARG A 118 38.54 0.77 23.84
C ARG A 118 39.20 1.98 24.50
N ALA A 119 40.19 2.59 23.85
CA ALA A 119 40.90 3.74 24.42
C ALA A 119 39.99 4.98 24.52
N ASP A 120 39.22 5.27 23.46
CA ASP A 120 38.28 6.40 23.44
C ASP A 120 37.13 6.17 24.43
N PHE A 121 36.55 4.98 24.43
CA PHE A 121 35.43 4.65 25.31
C PHE A 121 35.85 4.66 26.78
N ARG A 122 37.06 4.18 27.09
CA ARG A 122 37.62 4.26 28.44
C ARG A 122 37.70 5.71 28.93
N LYS A 123 38.20 6.61 28.09
CA LYS A 123 38.31 8.04 28.40
C LYS A 123 36.94 8.69 28.63
N ARG A 124 35.92 8.30 27.86
CA ARG A 124 34.55 8.82 27.97
C ARG A 124 33.81 8.28 29.19
N CYS A 125 33.94 6.98 29.47
CA CYS A 125 33.12 6.28 30.46
C CYS A 125 33.63 6.46 31.89
N LEU A 126 34.93 6.64 32.11
CA LEU A 126 35.50 6.84 33.45
C LEU A 126 34.80 7.95 34.26
N PRO A 127 34.56 9.17 33.72
CA PRO A 127 33.78 10.20 34.42
C PRO A 127 32.29 9.86 34.61
N MET A 128 31.72 8.98 33.78
CA MET A 128 30.29 8.66 33.83
C MET A 128 29.92 7.79 35.04
N MET A 129 30.86 6.94 35.47
CA MET A 129 30.74 6.00 36.59
C MET A 129 31.31 6.53 37.91
N GLU A 130 31.59 7.83 38.01
CA GLU A 130 32.10 8.42 39.25
C GLU A 130 31.11 8.19 40.40
N GLY A 131 31.60 7.59 41.50
CA GLY A 131 30.79 7.24 42.66
C GLY A 131 30.15 5.84 42.64
N ALA A 132 30.27 5.09 41.54
CA ALA A 132 29.76 3.71 41.46
C ALA A 132 30.51 2.77 42.41
N SER A 133 29.76 1.92 43.11
CA SER A 133 30.27 0.96 44.10
C SER A 133 30.29 -0.49 43.60
N SER A 134 29.58 -0.79 42.50
CA SER A 134 29.55 -2.13 41.88
C SER A 134 29.54 -2.06 40.35
N PRO A 135 29.86 -3.16 39.64
CA PRO A 135 29.71 -3.27 38.20
C PRO A 135 28.31 -2.89 37.69
N SER A 136 27.25 -3.33 38.39
CA SER A 136 25.87 -3.04 38.00
C SER A 136 25.54 -1.56 38.09
N GLU A 137 25.90 -0.91 39.19
CA GLU A 137 25.69 0.52 39.38
C GLU A 137 26.47 1.33 38.33
N ALA A 138 27.71 0.94 38.05
CA ALA A 138 28.52 1.58 37.02
C ALA A 138 27.92 1.42 35.62
N ALA A 139 27.43 0.23 35.26
CA ALA A 139 26.78 -0.01 33.97
C ALA A 139 25.50 0.81 33.81
N ALA A 140 24.67 0.89 34.87
CA ALA A 140 23.46 1.71 34.87
C ALA A 140 23.79 3.19 34.67
N LEU A 141 24.81 3.72 35.36
CA LEU A 141 25.27 5.11 35.21
C LEU A 141 25.84 5.40 33.83
N ILE A 142 26.56 4.45 33.23
CA ILE A 142 27.05 4.56 31.84
C ILE A 142 25.86 4.59 30.88
N ASN A 143 24.91 3.66 30.99
CA ASN A 143 23.74 3.60 30.11
C ASN A 143 22.92 4.91 30.13
N GLN A 144 22.80 5.54 31.29
CA GLN A 144 22.14 6.86 31.45
C GLN A 144 22.80 7.99 30.64
N LYS A 145 24.11 7.94 30.41
CA LYS A 145 24.91 9.09 29.91
C LYS A 145 25.51 8.84 28.53
N LEU A 146 25.80 7.58 28.19
CA LEU A 146 26.58 7.19 27.03
C LEU A 146 25.98 7.71 25.72
N PHE A 147 24.72 7.40 25.45
CA PHE A 147 24.08 7.67 24.16
C PHE A 147 23.96 9.16 23.85
N GLN A 148 23.69 9.98 24.86
CA GLN A 148 23.76 11.43 24.74
C GLN A 148 25.18 11.93 24.51
N ASN A 149 26.18 11.34 25.18
CA ASN A 149 27.58 11.71 25.00
C ASN A 149 28.13 11.40 23.60
N VAL A 150 27.69 10.28 23.00
CA VAL A 150 28.12 9.86 21.68
C VAL A 150 27.20 10.31 20.54
N GLY A 151 26.04 10.89 20.86
CA GLY A 151 25.11 11.45 19.88
C GLY A 151 24.35 10.39 19.06
N VAL A 152 24.13 9.20 19.63
CA VAL A 152 23.48 8.07 18.94
C VAL A 152 22.10 7.82 19.52
N LYS A 153 21.11 7.62 18.66
CA LYS A 153 19.75 7.22 19.05
C LYS A 153 19.26 5.99 18.29
N TYR A 154 18.25 5.32 18.83
CA TYR A 154 17.56 4.24 18.12
C TYR A 154 16.92 4.78 16.83
N SER A 155 16.98 4.00 15.76
CA SER A 155 16.27 4.26 14.50
C SER A 155 16.28 3.01 13.63
N THR A 156 15.18 2.77 12.90
CA THR A 156 15.12 1.75 11.84
C THR A 156 15.73 2.21 10.51
N ARG A 157 16.04 3.52 10.37
CA ARG A 157 16.66 4.13 9.17
C ARG A 157 18.19 4.00 9.10
N ARG A 158 18.78 3.30 10.07
CA ARG A 158 20.21 2.96 10.10
C ARG A 158 20.66 2.10 8.90
N VAL A 159 21.95 2.22 8.54
CA VAL A 159 22.55 1.55 7.36
C VAL A 159 22.54 0.02 7.49
N LYS A 160 22.91 -0.52 8.66
CA LYS A 160 22.90 -1.96 8.94
C LYS A 160 22.59 -2.23 10.42
N ALA A 161 22.19 -3.43 10.79
CA ALA A 161 21.78 -3.73 12.17
C ALA A 161 22.97 -3.89 13.13
N ASP A 162 24.03 -4.54 12.66
CA ASP A 162 25.25 -4.96 13.36
C ASP A 162 26.40 -3.93 13.24
N GLN A 163 26.05 -2.65 13.39
CA GLN A 163 27.03 -1.56 13.41
C GLN A 163 27.98 -1.69 14.60
N SER A 164 29.25 -1.42 14.35
CA SER A 164 30.24 -1.20 15.41
C SER A 164 29.98 0.11 16.17
N PRO A 165 30.71 0.37 17.27
CA PRO A 165 30.60 1.62 17.99
C PRO A 165 30.84 2.85 17.10
N LEU A 166 31.89 2.84 16.27
CA LEU A 166 32.22 4.00 15.44
C LEU A 166 31.23 4.17 14.29
N GLU A 167 30.78 3.08 13.65
CA GLU A 167 29.74 3.15 12.60
C GLU A 167 28.42 3.74 13.13
N SER A 168 28.07 3.42 14.38
CA SER A 168 26.90 3.98 15.04
C SER A 168 27.08 5.49 15.33
N MET A 169 28.27 5.88 15.78
CA MET A 169 28.62 7.28 16.05
C MET A 169 28.70 8.14 14.79
N GLU A 170 29.22 7.60 13.68
CA GLU A 170 29.32 8.27 12.39
C GLU A 170 27.95 8.64 11.82
N THR A 171 26.95 7.78 12.03
CA THR A 171 25.59 7.98 11.51
C THR A 171 24.64 8.65 12.50
N GLY A 172 24.97 8.61 13.80
CA GLY A 172 24.07 9.06 14.89
C GLY A 172 22.84 8.17 15.08
N LEU A 173 22.75 7.04 14.37
CA LEU A 173 21.60 6.15 14.31
C LEU A 173 22.05 4.71 14.50
N ALA A 174 21.33 3.95 15.33
CA ALA A 174 21.60 2.53 15.52
C ALA A 174 20.31 1.72 15.73
N SER A 175 20.37 0.42 15.42
CA SER A 175 19.33 -0.53 15.83
C SER A 175 19.54 -0.98 17.29
N CYS A 176 18.61 -1.74 17.87
CA CYS A 176 18.78 -2.35 19.20
C CYS A 176 20.07 -3.20 19.29
N THR A 177 20.49 -3.82 18.18
CA THR A 177 21.77 -4.54 18.07
C THR A 177 22.96 -3.58 18.19
N GLY A 178 23.00 -2.50 17.41
CA GLY A 178 24.09 -1.52 17.44
C GLY A 178 24.20 -0.77 18.77
N LEU A 179 23.07 -0.41 19.39
CA LEU A 179 23.03 0.19 20.73
C LEU A 179 23.58 -0.77 21.80
N SER A 180 23.28 -2.05 21.69
CA SER A 180 23.79 -3.07 22.62
C SER A 180 25.30 -3.24 22.49
N VAL A 181 25.85 -3.29 21.27
CA VAL A 181 27.30 -3.32 21.03
C VAL A 181 27.98 -2.10 21.66
N LEU A 182 27.45 -0.90 21.40
CA LEU A 182 27.93 0.35 22.01
C LEU A 182 28.00 0.30 23.55
N LEU A 183 26.93 -0.16 24.21
CA LEU A 183 26.89 -0.23 25.67
C LEU A 183 27.83 -1.31 26.23
N ILE A 184 27.94 -2.46 25.55
CA ILE A 184 28.87 -3.53 25.95
C ILE A 184 30.30 -3.03 25.89
N ASP A 185 30.68 -2.38 24.80
CA ASP A 185 32.04 -1.86 24.62
C ASP A 185 32.34 -0.74 25.61
N ALA A 186 31.36 0.11 25.91
CA ALA A 186 31.48 1.11 26.97
C ALA A 186 31.74 0.46 28.35
N CYS A 187 30.98 -0.56 28.72
CA CYS A 187 31.17 -1.31 29.95
C CYS A 187 32.55 -1.98 30.00
N ARG A 188 32.94 -2.68 28.93
CA ARG A 188 34.23 -3.39 28.82
C ARG A 188 35.43 -2.44 28.86
N SER A 189 35.28 -1.20 28.39
CA SER A 189 36.34 -0.18 28.42
C SER A 189 36.74 0.28 29.83
N VAL A 190 35.89 0.01 30.83
CA VAL A 190 36.12 0.34 32.24
C VAL A 190 36.11 -0.88 33.16
N GLY A 191 36.27 -2.08 32.59
CA GLY A 191 36.44 -3.32 33.37
C GLY A 191 35.14 -3.94 33.87
N ILE A 192 33.98 -3.56 33.32
CA ILE A 192 32.68 -4.18 33.62
C ILE A 192 32.47 -5.34 32.64
N PRO A 193 32.27 -6.60 33.10
CA PRO A 193 31.98 -7.70 32.20
C PRO A 193 30.57 -7.58 31.65
N ALA A 194 30.46 -7.53 30.32
CA ALA A 194 29.18 -7.39 29.63
C ALA A 194 29.11 -8.31 28.39
N ARG A 195 27.91 -8.75 28.04
CA ARG A 195 27.66 -9.59 26.85
C ARG A 195 26.36 -9.24 26.14
N PHE A 196 26.33 -9.61 24.86
CA PHE A 196 25.18 -9.41 23.99
C PHE A 196 24.15 -10.50 24.23
N VAL A 197 22.89 -10.12 24.31
CA VAL A 197 21.75 -11.03 24.50
C VAL A 197 20.66 -10.67 23.51
N GLY A 198 19.92 -11.66 23.03
CA GLY A 198 18.78 -11.38 22.17
C GLY A 198 17.90 -12.59 21.90
N THR A 199 16.74 -12.31 21.32
CA THR A 199 15.83 -13.32 20.78
C THR A 199 15.63 -13.09 19.27
N PRO A 200 15.63 -14.16 18.44
CA PRO A 200 15.37 -14.03 17.00
C PRO A 200 13.97 -13.58 16.65
N LEU A 201 12.99 -13.99 17.46
CA LEU A 201 11.58 -13.69 17.23
C LEU A 201 10.82 -13.88 18.55
N TRP A 202 10.10 -12.85 19.00
CA TRP A 202 9.23 -12.97 20.17
C TRP A 202 8.18 -14.07 19.98
N PHE A 203 7.68 -14.65 21.08
CA PHE A 203 6.67 -15.72 21.06
C PHE A 203 5.36 -15.32 20.35
N ASN A 204 5.04 -14.02 20.35
CA ASN A 204 3.89 -13.41 19.68
C ASN A 204 4.20 -12.94 18.25
N GLN A 205 5.37 -13.30 17.71
CA GLN A 205 5.84 -12.94 16.36
C GLN A 205 6.07 -11.44 16.12
N SER A 206 6.16 -10.61 17.15
CA SER A 206 6.34 -9.14 17.02
C SER A 206 7.79 -8.70 16.67
N GLY A 207 8.54 -9.56 15.97
CA GLY A 207 9.93 -9.30 15.57
C GLY A 207 10.98 -9.72 16.60
N ASN A 208 12.23 -9.28 16.39
CA ASN A 208 13.39 -9.62 17.20
C ASN A 208 13.76 -8.48 18.16
N HIS A 209 14.58 -8.75 19.17
CA HIS A 209 15.17 -7.70 20.01
C HIS A 209 16.49 -8.15 20.64
N SER A 210 17.35 -7.17 20.94
CA SER A 210 18.70 -7.38 21.50
C SER A 210 18.94 -6.40 22.66
N TRP A 211 19.59 -6.89 23.72
CA TRP A 211 19.91 -6.12 24.93
C TRP A 211 21.24 -6.60 25.55
N VAL A 212 21.59 -6.06 26.73
CA VAL A 212 22.87 -6.30 27.39
C VAL A 212 22.69 -7.04 28.71
N GLU A 213 23.56 -8.02 28.97
CA GLU A 213 23.75 -8.59 30.30
C GLU A 213 25.10 -8.15 30.88
N VAL A 214 25.10 -7.77 32.16
CA VAL A 214 26.23 -7.30 32.96
C VAL A 214 26.47 -8.30 34.10
N TRP A 215 27.73 -8.61 34.38
CA TRP A 215 28.10 -9.52 35.48
C TRP A 215 28.40 -8.76 36.77
N ASP A 216 27.71 -9.12 37.85
CA ASP A 216 27.90 -8.63 39.22
C ASP A 216 27.41 -9.71 40.21
N ASP A 217 28.30 -10.65 40.59
CA ASP A 217 27.95 -11.89 41.33
C ASP A 217 26.77 -12.69 40.72
N GLY A 218 26.64 -12.60 39.39
CA GLY A 218 25.49 -13.09 38.65
C GLY A 218 25.29 -12.30 37.36
N TRP A 219 24.44 -12.79 36.45
CA TRP A 219 24.09 -12.06 35.23
C TRP A 219 22.82 -11.24 35.46
N HIS A 220 22.95 -9.93 35.33
CA HIS A 220 21.87 -8.95 35.37
C HIS A 220 21.66 -8.34 33.98
N PHE A 221 20.46 -7.89 33.62
CA PHE A 221 20.20 -7.34 32.28
C PHE A 221 19.77 -5.87 32.27
N THR A 222 20.00 -5.20 31.15
CA THR A 222 19.49 -3.85 30.85
C THR A 222 19.30 -3.68 29.35
N GLY A 223 18.28 -2.92 28.96
CA GLY A 223 18.16 -2.41 27.60
C GLY A 223 19.22 -1.33 27.32
N ALA A 224 19.69 -1.25 26.08
CA ALA A 224 20.66 -0.24 25.67
C ALA A 224 19.96 1.04 25.23
N ALA A 225 20.38 2.19 25.75
CA ALA A 225 19.70 3.48 25.63
C ALA A 225 18.32 3.54 26.32
N GLU A 226 18.06 2.59 27.22
CA GLU A 226 16.83 2.44 27.99
C GLU A 226 17.14 2.49 29.50
N PRO A 227 17.60 3.62 30.04
CA PRO A 227 18.03 3.69 31.43
C PRO A 227 16.86 3.49 32.39
N THR A 228 17.02 2.60 33.36
CA THR A 228 16.03 2.27 34.40
C THR A 228 16.41 2.86 35.76
N GLY A 229 17.01 4.05 35.75
CA GLY A 229 17.65 4.65 36.92
C GLY A 229 18.94 3.92 37.26
N ASN A 230 19.17 3.66 38.55
CA ASN A 230 20.39 3.00 39.03
C ASN A 230 20.24 1.47 39.16
N GLU A 231 19.15 0.90 38.64
CA GLU A 231 18.83 -0.51 38.78
C GLU A 231 19.09 -1.27 37.47
N LEU A 232 19.42 -2.56 37.58
CA LEU A 232 19.38 -3.52 36.47
C LEU A 232 18.16 -4.45 36.65
N ASP A 233 18.02 -5.44 35.76
CA ASP A 233 16.92 -6.40 35.70
C ASP A 233 15.54 -5.75 35.49
N ARG A 234 15.55 -4.64 34.77
CA ARG A 234 14.37 -3.89 34.34
C ARG A 234 14.49 -3.61 32.85
N GLY A 235 13.37 -3.71 32.15
CA GLY A 235 13.26 -3.42 30.72
C GLY A 235 11.84 -3.64 30.24
N TRP A 236 11.40 -2.92 29.21
CA TRP A 236 10.06 -3.06 28.66
C TRP A 236 9.83 -4.46 28.06
N PHE A 237 10.91 -5.11 27.60
CA PHE A 237 10.87 -6.42 26.94
C PHE A 237 10.70 -7.60 27.91
N VAL A 238 10.79 -7.38 29.23
CA VAL A 238 10.79 -8.47 30.24
C VAL A 238 9.53 -9.32 30.14
N ALA A 239 8.36 -8.70 29.97
CA ALA A 239 7.09 -9.42 29.83
C ALA A 239 7.12 -10.41 28.65
N ASN A 240 7.70 -10.03 27.51
CA ASN A 240 7.85 -10.92 26.37
C ASN A 240 8.94 -11.98 26.62
N ALA A 241 10.06 -11.60 27.26
CA ALA A 241 11.16 -12.50 27.58
C ALA A 241 10.74 -13.62 28.56
N THR A 242 9.83 -13.36 29.49
CA THR A 242 9.30 -14.38 30.42
C THR A 242 8.47 -15.47 29.73
N LYS A 243 7.99 -15.20 28.51
CA LYS A 243 7.19 -16.12 27.68
C LYS A 243 8.04 -16.85 26.62
N ALA A 244 9.36 -16.67 26.65
CA ALA A 244 10.28 -17.34 25.72
C ALA A 244 10.22 -18.86 25.86
N ASP A 245 10.44 -19.56 24.74
CA ASP A 245 10.38 -21.03 24.69
C ASP A 245 11.78 -21.60 24.41
N ARG A 246 12.34 -22.28 25.42
CA ARG A 246 13.66 -22.91 25.34
C ARG A 246 13.76 -23.93 24.20
N SER A 247 12.65 -24.62 23.89
CA SER A 247 12.60 -25.67 22.87
C SER A 247 12.52 -25.12 21.45
N SER A 248 12.10 -23.85 21.30
CA SER A 248 12.02 -23.17 20.02
C SER A 248 13.31 -22.40 19.72
N LYS A 249 13.98 -22.76 18.63
CA LYS A 249 15.16 -22.01 18.18
C LYS A 249 14.83 -20.54 17.88
N ALA A 250 13.62 -20.25 17.42
CA ALA A 250 13.17 -18.91 17.06
C ALA A 250 12.76 -18.07 18.28
N HIS A 251 12.17 -18.71 19.30
CA HIS A 251 11.58 -18.02 20.47
C HIS A 251 12.40 -18.17 21.76
N ALA A 252 13.57 -18.78 21.69
CA ALA A 252 14.53 -18.84 22.79
C ALA A 252 15.34 -17.53 22.91
N ILE A 253 15.99 -17.37 24.05
CA ILE A 253 16.91 -16.27 24.33
C ILE A 253 18.34 -16.80 24.41
N TYR A 254 19.23 -16.15 23.67
CA TYR A 254 20.64 -16.50 23.57
C TYR A 254 21.51 -15.35 24.07
N ALA A 255 22.61 -15.68 24.72
CA ALA A 255 23.66 -14.72 25.06
C ALA A 255 24.96 -15.13 24.38
N THR A 256 25.71 -14.16 23.85
CA THR A 256 26.98 -14.44 23.15
C THR A 256 28.06 -14.87 24.12
N SER A 257 28.99 -15.68 23.61
CA SER A 257 30.21 -16.11 24.30
C SER A 257 31.37 -15.96 23.33
N PHE A 258 32.48 -15.38 23.77
CA PHE A 258 33.69 -15.36 22.95
C PHE A 258 34.32 -16.76 22.90
N LYS A 259 34.35 -17.43 24.06
CA LYS A 259 34.73 -18.83 24.21
C LYS A 259 33.81 -19.71 23.37
N GLN A 260 34.40 -20.65 22.65
CA GLN A 260 33.67 -21.60 21.81
C GLN A 260 32.65 -22.42 22.60
N THR A 261 31.47 -22.61 22.00
CA THR A 261 30.34 -23.38 22.57
C THR A 261 29.64 -24.18 21.47
N PRO A 262 28.83 -25.21 21.81
CA PRO A 262 28.09 -25.98 20.81
C PRO A 262 26.97 -25.23 20.08
N LEU A 263 26.61 -24.03 20.53
CA LEU A 263 25.53 -23.23 19.94
C LEU A 263 26.10 -21.99 19.28
N SER A 264 25.49 -21.57 18.17
CA SER A 264 25.77 -20.30 17.52
C SER A 264 24.67 -19.29 17.82
N PHE A 265 25.04 -18.02 17.96
CA PHE A 265 24.07 -16.94 18.11
C PHE A 265 23.24 -16.78 16.82
N PRO A 266 21.90 -16.78 16.91
CA PRO A 266 21.04 -16.61 15.74
C PRO A 266 20.96 -15.14 15.29
N CYS A 267 21.86 -14.73 14.40
CA CYS A 267 21.87 -13.40 13.79
C CYS A 267 20.71 -13.23 12.80
N VAL A 268 19.67 -12.47 13.16
CA VAL A 268 18.51 -12.24 12.28
C VAL A 268 18.86 -11.42 11.03
N TRP A 269 19.90 -10.58 11.12
CA TRP A 269 20.44 -9.79 10.01
C TRP A 269 21.36 -10.60 9.08
N ASN A 270 21.88 -11.74 9.54
CA ASN A 270 22.66 -12.66 8.73
C ASN A 270 22.39 -14.10 9.17
N ARG A 271 21.29 -14.68 8.65
CA ARG A 271 20.77 -15.99 9.07
C ARG A 271 21.71 -17.16 8.73
N LYS A 272 22.69 -16.97 7.85
CA LYS A 272 23.69 -17.98 7.47
C LYS A 272 24.90 -17.99 8.42
N LEU A 273 25.12 -16.93 9.20
CA LEU A 273 26.28 -16.81 10.07
C LEU A 273 26.24 -17.84 11.21
N ARG A 274 27.36 -18.57 11.42
CA ARG A 274 27.51 -19.58 12.48
C ARG A 274 28.73 -19.38 13.38
N SER A 275 29.56 -18.38 13.09
CA SER A 275 30.86 -18.16 13.72
C SER A 275 30.80 -17.53 15.12
N ILE A 276 29.64 -17.04 15.57
CA ILE A 276 29.47 -16.40 16.89
C ILE A 276 28.96 -17.44 17.89
N PRO A 277 29.74 -17.87 18.90
CA PRO A 277 29.28 -18.81 19.90
C PRO A 277 28.24 -18.20 20.85
N ALA A 278 27.36 -19.03 21.39
CA ALA A 278 26.29 -18.59 22.28
C ALA A 278 25.91 -19.62 23.35
N VAL A 279 25.25 -19.14 24.39
CA VAL A 279 24.59 -19.98 25.40
C VAL A 279 23.09 -19.66 25.43
N ASN A 280 22.25 -20.70 25.57
CA ASN A 280 20.81 -20.50 25.74
C ASN A 280 20.53 -20.12 27.20
N VAL A 281 20.03 -18.90 27.40
CA VAL A 281 19.76 -18.30 28.72
C VAL A 281 18.26 -18.16 29.01
N THR A 282 17.40 -18.79 28.21
CA THR A 282 15.93 -18.68 28.28
C THR A 282 15.39 -18.83 29.70
N ASP A 283 15.86 -19.85 30.43
CA ASP A 283 15.35 -20.18 31.76
C ASP A 283 15.52 -19.04 32.78
N ARG A 284 16.54 -18.19 32.61
CA ARG A 284 16.75 -17.01 33.46
C ARG A 284 15.59 -16.03 33.35
N TYR A 285 15.10 -15.82 32.13
CA TYR A 285 14.03 -14.88 31.86
C TYR A 285 12.66 -15.48 32.17
N VAL A 286 12.43 -16.76 31.86
CA VAL A 286 11.19 -17.46 32.22
C VAL A 286 10.99 -17.49 33.75
N ALA A 287 12.07 -17.61 34.53
CA ALA A 287 12.00 -17.56 35.99
C ALA A 287 11.54 -16.20 36.55
N LEU A 288 11.55 -15.13 35.75
CA LEU A 288 11.06 -13.80 36.15
C LEU A 288 9.54 -13.66 35.98
N GLN A 289 8.85 -14.69 35.46
CA GLN A 289 7.41 -14.66 35.21
C GLN A 289 6.66 -14.43 36.52
N LYS A 290 6.01 -13.27 36.62
CA LYS A 290 5.05 -12.97 37.69
C LYS A 290 3.64 -13.34 37.19
N SER A 291 2.83 -13.99 38.03
CA SER A 291 1.43 -14.22 37.71
C SER A 291 0.63 -12.94 37.93
N LEU A 292 -0.14 -12.50 36.93
CA LEU A 292 -1.13 -11.44 37.10
C LEU A 292 -2.18 -11.87 38.15
N PRO A 293 -2.72 -10.94 38.97
CA PRO A 293 -3.84 -11.24 39.86
C PRO A 293 -5.04 -11.82 39.09
N PRO A 294 -5.84 -12.73 39.68
CA PRO A 294 -7.02 -13.28 39.01
C PRO A 294 -7.99 -12.17 38.55
N GLY A 295 -8.36 -12.19 37.27
CA GLY A 295 -9.27 -11.21 36.66
C GLY A 295 -8.59 -9.93 36.13
N MET A 296 -7.25 -9.88 36.11
CA MET A 296 -6.48 -8.80 35.47
C MET A 296 -5.86 -9.27 34.15
N THR A 297 -5.68 -8.34 33.22
CA THR A 297 -4.95 -8.47 31.95
C THR A 297 -3.95 -7.33 31.78
N GLU A 298 -2.91 -7.52 30.99
CA GLU A 298 -2.03 -6.43 30.56
C GLU A 298 -2.65 -5.73 29.34
N SER A 299 -2.64 -4.39 29.32
CA SER A 299 -3.06 -3.54 28.21
C SER A 299 -1.88 -2.68 27.76
N LEU A 300 -1.70 -2.59 26.45
CA LEU A 300 -0.60 -1.92 25.78
C LEU A 300 -1.16 -0.75 24.96
N PHE A 301 -0.57 0.42 25.13
CA PHE A 301 -1.02 1.65 24.47
C PHE A 301 0.00 2.17 23.47
N VAL A 302 -0.46 2.38 22.24
CA VAL A 302 0.26 3.06 21.17
C VAL A 302 -0.54 4.30 20.80
N VAL A 303 0.05 5.49 20.94
CA VAL A 303 -0.57 6.74 20.49
C VAL A 303 0.16 7.18 19.22
N HIS A 304 -0.57 7.48 18.16
CA HIS A 304 -0.04 8.06 16.94
C HIS A 304 -0.33 9.56 16.88
N GLY A 305 0.62 10.32 16.35
CA GLY A 305 0.44 11.70 15.93
C GLY A 305 -0.27 11.79 14.58
N ALA A 306 -0.63 13.00 14.17
CA ALA A 306 -1.30 13.25 12.88
C ALA A 306 -0.42 12.91 11.65
N ASP A 307 0.89 12.75 11.83
CA ASP A 307 1.84 12.31 10.82
C ASP A 307 1.90 10.77 10.67
N GLY A 308 1.06 10.04 11.43
CA GLY A 308 1.03 8.58 11.46
C GLY A 308 2.17 7.95 12.25
N ASN A 309 3.12 8.74 12.76
CA ASN A 309 4.21 8.24 13.59
C ASN A 309 3.75 8.11 15.04
N ARG A 310 4.41 7.24 15.82
CA ARG A 310 4.15 7.15 17.26
C ARG A 310 4.49 8.45 17.96
N ALA A 311 3.61 8.87 18.87
CA ALA A 311 3.73 10.09 19.65
C ALA A 311 3.93 9.79 21.15
N SER A 312 4.84 10.54 21.77
CA SER A 312 5.04 10.55 23.22
C SER A 312 4.06 11.53 23.85
N CYS A 313 2.99 11.00 24.44
CA CYS A 313 1.89 11.77 25.02
C CYS A 313 1.58 11.28 26.44
N ARG A 314 1.14 12.18 27.31
CA ARG A 314 0.64 11.79 28.63
C ARG A 314 -0.67 11.04 28.47
N LEU A 315 -0.81 9.89 29.10
CA LEU A 315 -1.97 9.02 29.05
C LEU A 315 -2.46 8.73 30.47
N ARG A 316 -3.75 8.96 30.73
CA ARG A 316 -4.43 8.56 31.97
C ARG A 316 -5.52 7.57 31.65
N VAL A 317 -5.61 6.47 32.40
CA VAL A 317 -6.70 5.48 32.30
C VAL A 317 -7.62 5.67 33.51
N LEU A 318 -8.93 5.74 33.25
CA LEU A 318 -9.96 6.01 34.24
C LEU A 318 -10.98 4.87 34.31
N ASP A 319 -11.30 4.43 35.53
CA ASP A 319 -12.42 3.54 35.85
C ASP A 319 -13.58 4.42 36.38
N GLY A 320 -14.51 4.78 35.49
CA GLY A 320 -15.47 5.85 35.77
C GLY A 320 -14.77 7.22 35.85
N ASP A 321 -14.78 7.84 37.02
CA ASP A 321 -14.10 9.13 37.29
C ASP A 321 -12.75 8.97 38.02
N GLU A 322 -12.39 7.75 38.44
CA GLU A 322 -11.15 7.49 39.18
C GLU A 322 -9.99 7.20 38.21
N VAL A 323 -8.88 7.94 38.32
CA VAL A 323 -7.65 7.65 37.57
C VAL A 323 -6.98 6.42 38.17
N VAL A 324 -7.04 5.31 37.44
CA VAL A 324 -6.43 4.03 37.84
C VAL A 324 -4.99 3.88 37.32
N PHE A 325 -4.62 4.64 36.30
CA PHE A 325 -3.25 4.69 35.78
C PHE A 325 -2.92 6.04 35.15
N GLU A 326 -1.65 6.44 35.23
CA GLU A 326 -1.10 7.60 34.54
C GLU A 326 0.34 7.33 34.08
N GLY A 327 0.66 7.64 32.82
CA GLY A 327 1.99 7.42 32.24
C GLY A 327 2.22 8.20 30.95
N GLN A 328 3.36 7.97 30.30
CA GLN A 328 3.73 8.61 29.02
C GLN A 328 3.87 7.54 27.94
N THR A 329 3.22 7.72 26.79
CA THR A 329 3.38 6.84 25.62
C THR A 329 4.73 7.10 24.94
N LYS A 330 5.09 6.23 23.99
CA LYS A 330 6.45 6.14 23.46
C LYS A 330 6.44 6.47 21.96
N ASP A 331 7.29 7.39 21.53
CA ASP A 331 7.46 7.79 20.12
C ASP A 331 8.44 6.90 19.34
N GLU A 332 8.71 7.26 18.07
CA GLU A 332 9.66 6.58 17.16
C GLU A 332 11.12 6.56 17.65
N GLY A 333 11.45 7.30 18.72
CA GLY A 333 12.75 7.24 19.36
C GLY A 333 12.99 5.98 20.19
N PHE A 334 11.95 5.18 20.41
CA PHE A 334 11.98 3.93 21.16
C PHE A 334 11.87 2.71 20.24
N ASP A 335 12.21 1.52 20.74
CA ASP A 335 12.03 0.28 19.99
C ASP A 335 10.56 0.12 19.55
N ALA A 336 10.35 -0.47 18.37
CA ALA A 336 9.01 -0.66 17.81
C ALA A 336 8.08 -1.46 18.73
N ASN A 337 8.62 -2.25 19.66
CA ASN A 337 7.86 -3.01 20.65
C ASN A 337 7.86 -2.38 22.07
N ASP A 338 8.60 -1.29 22.31
CA ASP A 338 8.59 -0.57 23.60
C ASP A 338 7.36 0.34 23.68
N HIS A 339 6.32 -0.14 24.34
CA HIS A 339 5.05 0.56 24.51
C HIS A 339 4.68 0.74 25.97
N LEU A 340 3.79 1.69 26.25
CA LEU A 340 3.25 1.90 27.59
C LEU A 340 2.32 0.74 27.96
N ARG A 341 2.63 0.01 29.03
CA ARG A 341 1.86 -1.14 29.51
C ARG A 341 1.20 -0.85 30.85
N VAL A 342 -0.02 -1.35 31.03
CA VAL A 342 -0.87 -1.14 32.22
C VAL A 342 -1.60 -2.43 32.57
N GLU A 343 -1.65 -2.80 33.85
CA GLU A 343 -2.49 -3.91 34.32
C GLU A 343 -3.93 -3.41 34.56
N LEU A 344 -4.90 -3.96 33.84
CA LEU A 344 -6.33 -3.58 33.88
C LEU A 344 -7.22 -4.79 34.16
N LYS A 345 -8.42 -4.57 34.73
CA LYS A 345 -9.40 -5.66 34.94
C LYS A 345 -9.88 -6.19 33.59
N GLN A 346 -10.07 -7.50 33.48
CA GLN A 346 -10.70 -8.12 32.31
C GLN A 346 -12.20 -7.78 32.23
N GLN A 347 -12.77 -7.84 31.02
CA GLN A 347 -14.19 -7.57 30.75
C GLN A 347 -14.66 -6.21 31.27
N HIS A 348 -13.78 -5.21 31.27
CA HIS A 348 -14.04 -3.91 31.87
C HIS A 348 -13.77 -2.79 30.89
N LYS A 349 -14.60 -1.75 30.96
CA LYS A 349 -14.54 -0.58 30.07
C LYS A 349 -13.89 0.58 30.82
N TYR A 350 -12.86 1.18 30.23
CA TYR A 350 -12.11 2.30 30.80
C TYR A 350 -12.15 3.50 29.88
N SER A 351 -12.23 4.70 30.45
CA SER A 351 -11.98 5.94 29.70
C SER A 351 -10.49 6.25 29.69
N VAL A 352 -9.96 6.70 28.56
CA VAL A 352 -8.55 7.08 28.42
C VAL A 352 -8.47 8.57 28.10
N LEU A 353 -7.62 9.29 28.81
CA LEU A 353 -7.34 10.71 28.57
C LEU A 353 -5.93 10.87 28.00
N ILE A 354 -5.79 11.49 26.84
CA ILE A 354 -4.53 11.65 26.11
C ILE A 354 -4.21 13.14 26.01
N GLY A 355 -3.03 13.57 26.49
CA GLY A 355 -2.56 14.96 26.47
C GLY A 355 -2.50 15.64 27.85
N GLU A 356 -2.16 16.93 27.87
CA GLU A 356 -1.99 17.76 29.07
C GLU A 356 -2.79 19.07 29.00
N GLY A 357 -3.20 19.61 30.17
CA GLY A 357 -3.87 20.91 30.26
C GLY A 357 -5.26 20.92 29.61
N ASP A 358 -5.52 21.93 28.76
CA ASP A 358 -6.77 22.09 28.01
C ASP A 358 -6.80 21.23 26.72
N GLN A 359 -5.70 20.56 26.39
CA GLN A 359 -5.53 19.69 25.21
C GLN A 359 -5.65 18.20 25.61
N VAL A 360 -6.77 17.82 26.21
CA VAL A 360 -7.02 16.44 26.67
C VAL A 360 -8.11 15.79 25.83
N ILE A 361 -7.73 14.75 25.09
CA ILE A 361 -8.65 13.92 24.29
C ILE A 361 -9.17 12.81 25.19
N ARG A 362 -10.46 12.48 25.05
CA ARG A 362 -11.08 11.36 25.76
C ARG A 362 -11.43 10.26 24.76
N ASP A 363 -10.89 9.07 24.99
CA ASP A 363 -11.26 7.85 24.28
C ASP A 363 -11.76 6.78 25.26
N THR A 364 -12.19 5.63 24.76
CA THR A 364 -12.69 4.53 25.57
C THR A 364 -12.19 3.19 25.05
N ILE A 365 -11.59 2.41 25.95
CA ILE A 365 -11.13 1.05 25.66
C ILE A 365 -11.96 0.03 26.43
N THR A 366 -11.99 -1.21 25.92
CA THR A 366 -12.57 -2.36 26.63
C THR A 366 -11.55 -3.50 26.59
N THR A 367 -11.41 -4.20 27.71
CA THR A 367 -10.56 -5.40 27.84
C THR A 367 -11.40 -6.67 27.72
N ASP A 368 -10.95 -7.67 26.96
CA ASP A 368 -11.63 -8.96 26.79
C ASP A 368 -11.19 -10.03 27.81
N ALA A 369 -11.99 -11.09 27.91
CA ALA A 369 -11.80 -12.18 28.88
C ALA A 369 -10.73 -13.21 28.48
N ASP A 370 -10.57 -13.44 27.18
CA ASP A 370 -9.80 -14.56 26.64
C ASP A 370 -8.37 -14.18 26.24
N GLU A 371 -8.04 -12.89 26.29
CA GLU A 371 -6.72 -12.36 25.93
C GLU A 371 -5.94 -11.95 27.19
N GLN A 372 -4.67 -12.36 27.24
CA GLN A 372 -3.73 -11.98 28.32
C GLN A 372 -3.00 -10.66 28.06
N LEU A 373 -3.12 -10.12 26.83
CA LEU A 373 -2.51 -8.86 26.40
C LEU A 373 -3.45 -8.19 25.39
N HIS A 374 -3.87 -6.96 25.68
CA HIS A 374 -4.69 -6.11 24.82
C HIS A 374 -3.84 -5.01 24.19
N GLU A 375 -3.94 -4.79 22.88
CA GLU A 375 -3.25 -3.68 22.19
C GLU A 375 -4.25 -2.60 21.77
N HIS A 376 -3.96 -1.34 22.12
CA HIS A 376 -4.82 -0.20 21.87
C HIS A 376 -4.06 0.87 21.08
N HIS A 377 -4.50 1.13 19.85
CA HIS A 377 -4.00 2.22 19.02
C HIS A 377 -4.93 3.44 19.13
N LEU A 378 -4.37 4.58 19.55
CA LEU A 378 -5.10 5.83 19.80
C LEU A 378 -4.45 6.97 19.00
N VAL A 379 -5.18 8.08 18.76
CA VAL A 379 -4.68 9.22 17.97
C VAL A 379 -4.69 10.51 18.81
N ALA A 380 -3.59 11.26 18.80
CA ALA A 380 -3.51 12.59 19.41
C ALA A 380 -3.90 13.68 18.40
N VAL A 381 -4.72 14.65 18.80
CA VAL A 381 -5.19 15.79 17.98
C VAL A 381 -4.33 17.03 18.26
N ASP A 382 -3.88 17.69 17.20
CA ASP A 382 -3.08 18.92 17.21
C ASP A 382 -3.86 20.17 17.67
N ALA A 383 -3.12 21.18 18.14
CA ALA A 383 -3.57 22.56 18.33
C ALA A 383 -4.13 23.23 17.05
N ALA A 384 -3.97 22.57 15.90
CA ALA A 384 -4.53 22.98 14.61
C ALA A 384 -6.06 22.92 14.57
N SER A 385 -6.71 22.06 15.36
CA SER A 385 -8.19 21.95 15.37
C SER A 385 -8.86 23.17 16.01
N GLU A 386 -8.28 23.76 17.07
CA GLU A 386 -8.78 25.03 17.63
C GLU A 386 -8.59 26.20 16.65
N SER A 387 -7.49 26.26 15.90
CA SER A 387 -7.32 27.26 14.85
C SER A 387 -8.30 27.06 13.70
N GLN A 388 -8.53 25.82 13.25
CA GLN A 388 -9.48 25.53 12.18
C GLN A 388 -10.92 25.80 12.61
N VAL A 389 -11.31 25.47 13.84
CA VAL A 389 -12.64 25.80 14.38
C VAL A 389 -12.81 27.32 14.47
N ASN A 390 -11.78 28.05 14.91
CA ASN A 390 -11.82 29.52 14.94
C ASN A 390 -11.86 30.14 13.53
N ASP A 391 -11.09 29.60 12.58
CA ASP A 391 -11.03 30.07 11.20
C ASP A 391 -12.32 29.74 10.43
N SER A 392 -12.86 28.54 10.61
CA SER A 392 -14.15 28.10 10.04
C SER A 392 -15.29 28.97 10.53
N ASN A 393 -15.40 29.20 11.85
CA ASN A 393 -16.39 30.13 12.41
C ASN A 393 -16.22 31.55 11.86
N THR A 394 -14.97 32.00 11.68
CA THR A 394 -14.66 33.30 11.09
C THR A 394 -15.10 33.38 9.63
N ALA A 395 -14.91 32.32 8.84
CA ALA A 395 -15.36 32.24 7.46
C ALA A 395 -16.89 32.27 7.35
N ILE A 396 -17.60 31.53 8.20
CA ILE A 396 -19.08 31.57 8.23
C ILE A 396 -19.59 32.96 8.62
N LYS A 397 -18.94 33.62 9.59
CA LYS A 397 -19.27 35.00 9.95
C LYS A 397 -19.01 35.95 8.78
N ALA A 398 -17.85 35.83 8.12
CA ALA A 398 -17.50 36.65 6.97
C ALA A 398 -18.49 36.48 5.80
N LEU A 399 -18.97 35.25 5.55
CA LEU A 399 -20.03 35.00 4.58
C LEU A 399 -21.31 35.77 4.94
N ARG A 400 -21.78 35.71 6.19
CA ARG A 400 -22.96 36.44 6.64
C ARG A 400 -22.80 37.95 6.49
N ASP A 401 -21.66 38.49 6.94
CA ASP A 401 -21.34 39.91 6.86
C ASP A 401 -21.27 40.38 5.39
N TYR A 402 -20.68 39.56 4.51
CA TYR A 402 -20.61 39.82 3.08
C TYR A 402 -22.00 39.89 2.45
N LEU A 403 -22.86 38.90 2.67
CA LEU A 403 -24.23 38.87 2.14
C LEU A 403 -25.10 40.02 2.69
N GLN A 404 -24.88 40.41 3.94
CA GLN A 404 -25.57 41.58 4.53
C GLN A 404 -25.13 42.89 3.86
N SER A 405 -23.83 43.05 3.58
CA SER A 405 -23.28 44.25 2.93
C SER A 405 -23.54 44.30 1.43
N GLN A 406 -23.65 43.14 0.78
CA GLN A 406 -23.93 42.99 -0.65
C GLN A 406 -25.11 42.05 -0.90
N PRO A 407 -26.37 42.47 -0.62
CA PRO A 407 -27.55 41.62 -0.80
C PRO A 407 -27.84 41.19 -2.24
N ALA A 408 -27.12 41.74 -3.22
CA ALA A 408 -27.23 41.40 -4.64
C ALA A 408 -26.07 40.53 -5.15
N ALA A 409 -25.18 40.08 -4.25
CA ALA A 409 -24.09 39.17 -4.61
C ALA A 409 -24.65 37.84 -5.15
N ASP A 410 -24.01 37.29 -6.17
CA ASP A 410 -24.32 35.97 -6.71
C ASP A 410 -23.33 34.92 -6.17
N LEU A 411 -23.58 33.63 -6.44
CA LEU A 411 -22.72 32.54 -5.98
C LEU A 411 -21.30 32.65 -6.54
N LYS A 412 -21.11 33.29 -7.70
CA LYS A 412 -19.79 33.46 -8.31
C LYS A 412 -18.96 34.48 -7.54
N THR A 413 -19.55 35.64 -7.22
CA THR A 413 -18.88 36.66 -6.42
C THR A 413 -18.53 36.17 -5.01
N ILE A 414 -19.30 35.25 -4.44
CA ILE A 414 -18.97 34.57 -3.17
C ILE A 414 -17.75 33.66 -3.34
N ARG A 415 -17.68 32.84 -4.40
CA ARG A 415 -16.52 31.96 -4.69
C ARG A 415 -15.19 32.71 -4.79
N ASP A 416 -15.25 33.95 -5.25
CA ASP A 416 -14.07 34.82 -5.44
C ASP A 416 -13.59 35.51 -4.13
N GLN A 417 -14.31 35.34 -3.01
CA GLN A 417 -13.91 35.92 -1.72
C GLN A 417 -12.82 35.08 -1.04
N SER A 418 -11.90 35.75 -0.34
CA SER A 418 -10.80 35.06 0.37
C SER A 418 -11.27 34.12 1.49
N PHE A 419 -12.42 34.42 2.12
CA PHE A 419 -12.99 33.52 3.13
C PHE A 419 -13.52 32.21 2.53
N SER A 420 -13.68 32.13 1.20
CA SER A 420 -14.30 30.96 0.56
C SER A 420 -13.36 29.76 0.42
N ASP A 421 -12.05 29.99 0.46
CA ASP A 421 -11.01 28.95 0.44
C ASP A 421 -10.64 28.44 1.85
N VAL A 422 -11.22 29.01 2.92
CA VAL A 422 -10.96 28.59 4.31
C VAL A 422 -11.57 27.20 4.56
N ALA A 423 -10.80 26.34 5.22
CA ALA A 423 -11.24 25.00 5.61
C ALA A 423 -12.40 25.07 6.61
N LEU A 424 -13.48 24.35 6.33
CA LEU A 424 -14.65 24.28 7.19
C LEU A 424 -14.68 23.00 8.04
N THR A 425 -15.34 23.10 9.19
CA THR A 425 -15.80 21.94 9.96
C THR A 425 -17.07 21.34 9.34
N ALA A 426 -17.40 20.09 9.67
CA ALA A 426 -18.64 19.45 9.21
C ALA A 426 -19.90 20.23 9.62
N ASP A 427 -19.95 20.73 10.87
CA ASP A 427 -21.07 21.53 11.36
C ASP A 427 -21.20 22.88 10.63
N ASP A 428 -20.08 23.53 10.33
CA ASP A 428 -20.07 24.79 9.59
C ASP A 428 -20.46 24.62 8.13
N VAL A 429 -20.21 23.45 7.52
CA VAL A 429 -20.77 23.11 6.19
C VAL A 429 -22.30 23.10 6.23
N VAL A 430 -22.92 22.54 7.27
CA VAL A 430 -24.39 22.55 7.43
C VAL A 430 -24.92 23.99 7.55
N GLN A 431 -24.22 24.83 8.32
CA GLN A 431 -24.55 26.25 8.46
C GLN A 431 -24.40 27.00 7.12
N ALA A 432 -23.27 26.82 6.44
CA ALA A 432 -22.96 27.43 5.15
C ALA A 432 -24.02 27.10 4.10
N ARG A 433 -24.37 25.81 3.95
CA ARG A 433 -25.39 25.35 3.01
C ARG A 433 -26.73 26.03 3.24
N LYS A 434 -27.16 26.16 4.50
CA LYS A 434 -28.41 26.87 4.87
C LYS A 434 -28.35 28.35 4.51
N ILE A 435 -27.23 29.03 4.79
CA ILE A 435 -27.04 30.45 4.47
C ILE A 435 -27.11 30.68 2.96
N LEU A 436 -26.39 29.87 2.18
CA LEU A 436 -26.36 29.96 0.72
C LEU A 436 -27.73 29.64 0.10
N ALA A 437 -28.41 28.61 0.60
CA ALA A 437 -29.76 28.22 0.14
C ALA A 437 -30.78 29.34 0.40
N GLU A 438 -30.76 29.95 1.59
CA GLU A 438 -31.66 31.05 1.92
C GLU A 438 -31.36 32.29 1.07
N HIS A 439 -30.08 32.62 0.86
CA HIS A 439 -29.67 33.72 -0.01
C HIS A 439 -30.14 33.52 -1.47
N GLN A 440 -29.97 32.30 -1.99
CA GLN A 440 -30.46 31.94 -3.32
C GLN A 440 -31.99 32.04 -3.38
N LYS A 441 -32.71 31.52 -2.38
CA LYS A 441 -34.18 31.65 -2.28
C LYS A 441 -34.63 33.11 -2.33
N GLN A 442 -34.02 34.01 -1.55
CA GLN A 442 -34.36 35.43 -1.58
C GLN A 442 -34.05 36.08 -2.94
N THR A 443 -32.96 35.68 -3.58
CA THR A 443 -32.61 36.13 -4.93
C THR A 443 -33.65 35.69 -5.96
N LEU A 444 -34.09 34.43 -5.89
CA LEU A 444 -35.12 33.86 -6.75
C LEU A 444 -36.48 34.55 -6.55
N LEU A 445 -36.89 34.77 -5.30
CA LEU A 445 -38.13 35.50 -4.96
C LEU A 445 -38.18 36.88 -5.62
N LYS A 446 -37.04 37.58 -5.66
CA LYS A 446 -36.94 38.90 -6.30
C LYS A 446 -36.86 38.83 -7.82
N THR A 447 -35.99 37.98 -8.35
CA THR A 447 -35.64 37.96 -9.78
C THR A 447 -36.66 37.21 -10.64
N ARG A 448 -37.43 36.29 -10.06
CA ARG A 448 -38.39 35.44 -10.76
C ARG A 448 -39.86 35.73 -10.43
N ALA A 449 -40.15 36.81 -9.68
CA ALA A 449 -41.52 37.20 -9.33
C ALA A 449 -42.44 37.38 -10.55
N GLU A 450 -41.98 38.13 -11.57
CA GLU A 450 -42.78 38.36 -12.78
C GLU A 450 -42.91 37.09 -13.63
N GLU A 451 -41.91 36.21 -13.63
CA GLU A 451 -41.98 34.88 -14.27
C GLU A 451 -43.06 34.01 -13.62
N MET A 452 -43.09 33.95 -12.28
CA MET A 452 -44.10 33.20 -11.53
C MET A 452 -45.50 33.78 -11.69
N LYS A 453 -45.62 35.11 -11.73
CA LYS A 453 -46.89 35.79 -11.98
C LYS A 453 -47.40 35.57 -13.41
N ALA A 454 -46.52 35.62 -14.40
CA ALA A 454 -46.86 35.34 -15.80
C ALA A 454 -47.14 33.85 -16.05
N ARG A 455 -46.63 32.98 -15.18
CA ARG A 455 -46.66 31.51 -15.30
C ARG A 455 -46.07 31.02 -16.63
N VAL A 456 -44.94 31.60 -17.03
CA VAL A 456 -44.23 31.23 -18.26
C VAL A 456 -42.73 31.25 -18.00
N LEU A 457 -42.07 30.09 -18.13
CA LEU A 457 -40.61 30.00 -18.10
C LEU A 457 -40.02 30.30 -19.48
N VAL A 458 -38.88 30.97 -19.51
CA VAL A 458 -38.16 31.31 -20.76
C VAL A 458 -36.74 30.77 -20.69
N HIS A 459 -36.33 30.03 -21.73
CA HIS A 459 -34.96 29.55 -21.90
C HIS A 459 -34.57 29.60 -23.39
N GLY A 460 -33.62 30.48 -23.73
CA GLY A 460 -33.35 30.86 -25.11
C GLY A 460 -34.62 31.38 -25.79
N ASP A 461 -34.92 30.87 -26.98
CA ASP A 461 -36.12 31.22 -27.76
C ASP A 461 -37.39 30.45 -27.35
N HIS A 462 -37.27 29.52 -26.39
CA HIS A 462 -38.35 28.63 -25.98
C HIS A 462 -39.13 29.20 -24.79
N LYS A 463 -40.44 29.01 -24.79
CA LYS A 463 -41.36 29.41 -23.72
C LYS A 463 -42.14 28.22 -23.21
N MET A 464 -42.15 28.00 -21.90
CA MET A 464 -42.91 26.95 -21.23
C MET A 464 -43.98 27.57 -20.33
N PRO A 465 -45.21 27.80 -20.83
CA PRO A 465 -46.33 28.12 -19.96
C PRO A 465 -46.56 27.01 -18.94
N PHE A 466 -46.96 27.34 -17.72
CA PHE A 466 -47.36 26.36 -16.72
C PHE A 466 -48.61 26.82 -15.96
N ASP A 467 -49.28 25.88 -15.32
CA ASP A 467 -50.34 26.15 -14.36
C ASP A 467 -50.08 25.32 -13.12
N TYR A 468 -50.49 25.80 -11.94
CA TYR A 468 -50.35 25.01 -10.73
C TYR A 468 -51.45 25.28 -9.72
N ARG A 469 -51.63 24.30 -8.82
CA ARG A 469 -52.57 24.31 -7.70
C ARG A 469 -51.92 23.72 -6.47
N VAL A 470 -52.35 24.16 -5.31
CA VAL A 470 -51.88 23.67 -4.01
C VAL A 470 -52.99 22.85 -3.35
N PHE A 471 -52.64 21.67 -2.87
CA PHE A 471 -53.53 20.74 -2.19
C PHE A 471 -53.01 20.42 -0.78
N GLY A 472 -53.92 20.16 0.14
CA GLY A 472 -53.60 19.79 1.53
C GLY A 472 -52.92 20.88 2.36
N GLU A 473 -52.72 20.59 3.64
CA GLU A 473 -51.94 21.43 4.55
C GLU A 473 -50.44 21.22 4.33
N ALA A 474 -49.63 22.28 4.49
CA ALA A 474 -48.19 22.20 4.26
C ALA A 474 -47.49 21.45 5.42
N PRO A 475 -46.64 20.45 5.14
CA PRO A 475 -45.75 19.87 6.14
C PRO A 475 -44.69 20.87 6.62
N GLU A 476 -44.13 20.64 7.81
CA GLU A 476 -43.08 21.49 8.40
C GLU A 476 -41.81 21.53 7.51
N GLU A 477 -41.45 20.38 6.93
CA GLU A 477 -40.29 20.23 6.04
C GLU A 477 -40.53 20.77 4.61
N GLY A 478 -41.72 21.31 4.33
CA GLY A 478 -42.11 21.80 3.02
C GLY A 478 -43.04 20.85 2.25
N ARG A 479 -43.62 21.39 1.17
CA ARG A 479 -44.63 20.70 0.35
C ARG A 479 -44.02 19.72 -0.63
N SER A 480 -44.79 18.68 -0.96
CA SER A 480 -44.53 17.85 -2.13
C SER A 480 -44.72 18.63 -3.44
N LEU A 481 -44.02 18.27 -4.52
CA LEU A 481 -44.23 18.82 -5.86
C LEU A 481 -44.54 17.70 -6.86
N TYR A 482 -45.64 17.81 -7.59
CA TYR A 482 -46.03 16.88 -8.65
C TYR A 482 -46.00 17.60 -10.00
N ILE A 483 -45.04 17.27 -10.86
CA ILE A 483 -44.93 17.84 -12.21
C ILE A 483 -45.61 16.88 -13.19
N SER A 484 -46.73 17.32 -13.77
CA SER A 484 -47.61 16.49 -14.59
C SER A 484 -47.59 16.91 -16.06
N MET A 485 -46.96 16.09 -16.90
CA MET A 485 -46.72 16.35 -18.33
C MET A 485 -47.86 15.89 -19.23
N HIS A 486 -48.28 16.77 -20.15
CA HIS A 486 -49.32 16.45 -21.13
C HIS A 486 -48.82 15.62 -22.31
N GLY A 487 -49.72 14.88 -22.97
CA GLY A 487 -49.44 14.14 -24.19
C GLY A 487 -49.52 14.97 -25.48
N GLY A 488 -49.38 14.32 -26.65
CA GLY A 488 -49.57 14.93 -27.97
C GLY A 488 -48.31 15.15 -28.81
N GLY A 489 -47.30 14.28 -28.70
CA GLY A 489 -46.12 14.31 -29.57
C GLY A 489 -46.49 14.36 -31.07
N GLY A 490 -45.96 15.35 -31.78
CA GLY A 490 -46.22 15.60 -33.21
C GLY A 490 -47.65 16.05 -33.53
N ALA A 491 -48.49 16.33 -32.53
CA ALA A 491 -49.85 16.82 -32.74
C ALA A 491 -49.87 18.32 -33.05
N PRO A 492 -50.88 18.83 -33.79
CA PRO A 492 -51.05 20.26 -33.98
C PRO A 492 -51.17 21.00 -32.65
N LYS A 493 -50.67 22.23 -32.58
CA LYS A 493 -50.71 23.08 -31.37
C LYS A 493 -52.06 23.09 -30.65
N ALA A 494 -53.18 23.23 -31.38
CA ALA A 494 -54.52 23.26 -30.79
C ALA A 494 -54.95 21.94 -30.11
N VAL A 495 -54.30 20.83 -30.43
CA VAL A 495 -54.46 19.55 -29.73
C VAL A 495 -53.61 19.56 -28.46
N ASN A 496 -52.33 19.95 -28.54
CA ASN A 496 -51.45 20.04 -27.37
C ASN A 496 -51.98 21.01 -26.32
N ASP A 497 -52.48 22.18 -26.72
CA ASP A 497 -53.08 23.14 -25.80
C ASP A 497 -54.31 22.52 -25.09
N ARG A 498 -55.13 21.72 -25.78
CA ARG A 498 -56.25 20.98 -25.15
C ARG A 498 -55.77 19.88 -24.21
N GLN A 499 -54.70 19.15 -24.57
CA GLN A 499 -54.12 18.14 -23.68
C GLN A 499 -53.57 18.79 -22.41
N TRP A 500 -52.91 19.94 -22.54
CA TRP A 500 -52.46 20.72 -21.39
C TRP A 500 -53.62 21.18 -20.51
N GLU A 501 -54.70 21.73 -21.07
CA GLU A 501 -55.91 22.09 -20.29
C GLU A 501 -56.52 20.90 -19.54
N ASN A 502 -56.49 19.71 -20.12
CA ASN A 502 -56.90 18.50 -19.42
C ASN A 502 -55.93 18.13 -18.29
N GLN A 503 -54.62 18.22 -18.54
CA GLN A 503 -53.58 17.87 -17.58
C GLN A 503 -53.67 18.70 -16.30
N LYS A 504 -54.03 19.99 -16.38
CA LYS A 504 -54.19 20.90 -15.21
C LYS A 504 -55.15 20.40 -14.13
N ARG A 505 -56.07 19.50 -14.48
CA ARG A 505 -57.13 18.98 -13.59
C ARG A 505 -57.20 17.46 -13.56
N LEU A 506 -56.19 16.79 -14.10
CA LEU A 506 -56.24 15.34 -14.31
C LEU A 506 -56.18 14.58 -12.99
N TYR A 507 -55.28 15.01 -12.11
CA TYR A 507 -55.07 14.41 -10.79
C TYR A 507 -55.19 15.45 -9.68
N GLN A 508 -55.42 14.94 -8.48
CA GLN A 508 -55.48 15.70 -7.24
C GLN A 508 -54.72 14.92 -6.17
N PRO A 509 -53.46 15.27 -5.88
CA PRO A 509 -52.76 14.68 -4.73
C PRO A 509 -53.43 15.09 -3.43
N GLU A 510 -53.22 14.31 -2.37
CA GLU A 510 -53.70 14.62 -1.02
C GLU A 510 -53.01 15.87 -0.46
N GLU A 511 -51.70 15.97 -0.66
CA GLU A 511 -50.86 17.10 -0.30
C GLU A 511 -49.91 17.44 -1.45
N GLY A 512 -49.67 18.74 -1.67
CA GLY A 512 -48.57 19.22 -2.50
C GLY A 512 -48.96 20.26 -3.53
N VAL A 513 -47.93 20.78 -4.20
CA VAL A 513 -48.04 21.64 -5.37
C VAL A 513 -48.16 20.75 -6.61
N TYR A 514 -49.31 20.77 -7.28
CA TYR A 514 -49.51 20.10 -8.56
C TYR A 514 -49.30 21.08 -9.69
N VAL A 515 -48.27 20.86 -10.52
CA VAL A 515 -47.88 21.73 -11.63
C VAL A 515 -48.09 20.99 -12.95
N ALA A 516 -48.77 21.63 -13.90
CA ALA A 516 -48.90 21.15 -15.27
C ALA A 516 -48.19 22.12 -16.23
N PRO A 517 -46.95 21.82 -16.69
CA PRO A 517 -46.30 22.58 -17.75
C PRO A 517 -46.90 22.27 -19.13
N ARG A 518 -46.83 23.22 -20.05
CA ARG A 518 -47.08 23.06 -21.48
C ARG A 518 -45.76 22.95 -22.22
N ALA A 519 -45.51 21.84 -22.91
CA ALA A 519 -44.29 21.61 -23.65
C ALA A 519 -43.96 22.81 -24.56
N PRO A 520 -42.72 23.32 -24.61
CA PRO A 520 -42.41 24.53 -25.36
C PRO A 520 -42.66 24.42 -26.87
N THR A 521 -42.57 23.20 -27.40
CA THR A 521 -42.74 22.89 -28.83
C THR A 521 -43.90 21.93 -29.05
N ASP A 522 -44.24 21.68 -30.32
CA ASP A 522 -45.28 20.73 -30.74
C ASP A 522 -44.68 19.59 -31.58
N THR A 523 -43.40 19.26 -31.36
CA THR A 523 -42.65 18.25 -32.12
C THR A 523 -42.97 16.83 -31.64
N TRP A 524 -42.49 15.82 -32.38
CA TRP A 524 -42.54 14.42 -31.95
C TRP A 524 -41.78 14.21 -30.64
N ASN A 525 -40.56 14.73 -30.55
CA ASN A 525 -39.68 14.61 -29.37
C ASN A 525 -40.10 15.51 -28.20
N LEU A 526 -41.27 16.15 -28.25
CA LEU A 526 -41.92 16.98 -27.22
C LEU A 526 -41.06 17.27 -25.96
N TRP A 527 -41.07 16.36 -24.97
CA TRP A 527 -40.39 16.47 -23.67
C TRP A 527 -38.94 15.97 -23.62
N HIS A 528 -38.40 15.43 -24.72
CA HIS A 528 -37.08 14.81 -24.81
C HIS A 528 -35.99 15.82 -25.20
N GLN A 529 -36.39 17.00 -25.66
CA GLN A 529 -35.48 17.99 -26.23
C GLN A 529 -34.58 18.64 -25.17
N LYS A 530 -33.32 18.92 -25.55
CA LYS A 530 -32.28 19.52 -24.69
C LYS A 530 -32.72 20.74 -23.85
N HIS A 531 -33.64 21.56 -24.34
CA HIS A 531 -34.10 22.76 -23.61
C HIS A 531 -35.06 22.45 -22.45
N ILE A 532 -35.57 21.22 -22.35
CA ILE A 532 -36.53 20.80 -21.32
C ILE A 532 -35.84 20.74 -19.95
N ASP A 533 -34.68 20.12 -19.87
CA ASP A 533 -33.95 19.88 -18.63
C ASP A 533 -33.67 21.17 -17.84
N PRO A 534 -33.03 22.22 -18.40
CA PRO A 534 -32.83 23.48 -17.68
C PRO A 534 -34.14 24.20 -17.35
N MET A 535 -35.22 23.99 -18.11
CA MET A 535 -36.54 24.54 -17.79
C MET A 535 -37.20 23.82 -16.62
N PHE A 536 -37.00 22.51 -16.47
CA PHE A 536 -37.51 21.74 -15.33
C PHE A 536 -36.72 22.05 -14.06
N VAL A 537 -35.39 22.15 -14.14
CA VAL A 537 -34.56 22.63 -13.02
C VAL A 537 -35.05 24.00 -12.54
N ARG A 538 -35.24 24.94 -13.48
CA ARG A 538 -35.79 26.27 -13.19
C ARG A 538 -37.18 26.24 -12.58
N LEU A 539 -38.06 25.34 -13.04
CA LEU A 539 -39.40 25.16 -12.49
C LEU A 539 -39.34 24.68 -11.04
N ILE A 540 -38.47 23.72 -10.73
CA ILE A 540 -38.30 23.17 -9.39
C ILE A 540 -37.79 24.27 -8.45
N GLU A 541 -36.74 25.00 -8.84
CA GLU A 541 -36.22 26.14 -8.07
C GLU A 541 -37.32 27.17 -7.75
N ASN A 542 -38.19 27.46 -8.72
CA ASN A 542 -39.30 28.38 -8.53
C ASN A 542 -40.30 27.84 -7.49
N MET A 543 -40.65 26.57 -7.55
CA MET A 543 -41.59 25.99 -6.59
C MET A 543 -40.98 25.86 -5.19
N VAL A 544 -39.68 25.58 -5.09
CA VAL A 544 -38.94 25.61 -3.81
C VAL A 544 -38.97 27.02 -3.22
N ALA A 545 -38.70 28.04 -4.03
CA ALA A 545 -38.64 29.42 -3.53
C ALA A 545 -40.01 30.01 -3.18
N PHE A 546 -41.02 29.85 -4.04
CA PHE A 546 -42.30 30.53 -3.93
C PHE A 546 -43.39 29.73 -3.19
N GLU A 547 -43.32 28.40 -3.20
CA GLU A 547 -44.35 27.52 -2.61
C GLU A 547 -43.79 26.65 -1.47
N ASN A 548 -42.55 26.91 -1.05
CA ASN A 548 -41.86 26.16 0.01
C ASN A 548 -41.87 24.64 -0.24
N VAL A 549 -41.63 24.24 -1.49
CA VAL A 549 -41.48 22.83 -1.85
C VAL A 549 -40.20 22.26 -1.23
N ASN A 550 -40.31 21.04 -0.68
CA ASN A 550 -39.16 20.25 -0.28
C ASN A 550 -38.50 19.64 -1.53
N PRO A 551 -37.22 19.96 -1.83
CA PRO A 551 -36.53 19.45 -3.02
C PRO A 551 -36.36 17.92 -3.02
N ASN A 552 -36.47 17.27 -1.87
CA ASN A 552 -36.44 15.81 -1.75
C ASN A 552 -37.82 15.15 -1.90
N ARG A 553 -38.88 15.94 -2.17
CA ARG A 553 -40.26 15.44 -2.42
C ARG A 553 -40.81 15.94 -3.75
N VAL A 554 -39.97 15.88 -4.79
CA VAL A 554 -40.33 16.25 -6.15
C VAL A 554 -40.61 15.00 -6.98
N TYR A 555 -41.81 14.93 -7.56
CA TYR A 555 -42.31 13.81 -8.32
C TYR A 555 -42.58 14.22 -9.76
N VAL A 556 -42.17 13.39 -10.72
CA VAL A 556 -42.42 13.61 -12.16
C VAL A 556 -43.40 12.58 -12.71
N MET A 557 -44.42 13.03 -13.41
CA MET A 557 -45.46 12.15 -13.96
C MET A 557 -45.95 12.65 -15.31
N GLY A 558 -46.55 11.77 -16.11
CA GLY A 558 -47.01 12.17 -17.43
C GLY A 558 -47.82 11.12 -18.14
N TYR A 559 -48.74 11.60 -19.00
CA TYR A 559 -49.66 10.74 -19.74
C TYR A 559 -49.37 10.77 -21.24
N SER A 560 -49.40 9.61 -21.91
CA SER A 560 -49.15 9.48 -23.35
C SER A 560 -47.75 9.97 -23.72
N ALA A 561 -47.60 10.95 -24.62
CA ALA A 561 -46.29 11.57 -24.88
C ALA A 561 -45.66 12.23 -23.64
N GLY A 562 -46.47 12.60 -22.63
CA GLY A 562 -45.95 12.97 -21.32
C GLY A 562 -45.34 11.77 -20.58
N GLY A 563 -45.91 10.58 -20.75
CA GLY A 563 -45.32 9.32 -20.28
C GLY A 563 -44.03 8.97 -21.02
N ASP A 564 -43.96 9.22 -22.34
CA ASP A 564 -42.70 9.13 -23.11
C ASP A 564 -41.63 10.05 -22.47
N GLY A 565 -42.02 11.27 -22.10
CA GLY A 565 -41.16 12.20 -21.36
C GLY A 565 -40.72 11.69 -19.99
N VAL A 566 -41.59 11.01 -19.23
CA VAL A 566 -41.21 10.42 -17.94
C VAL A 566 -40.17 9.33 -18.12
N TYR A 567 -40.31 8.48 -19.14
CA TYR A 567 -39.30 7.45 -19.42
C TYR A 567 -37.90 8.02 -19.62
N GLN A 568 -37.81 9.22 -20.18
CA GLN A 568 -36.55 9.88 -20.54
C GLN A 568 -36.00 10.71 -19.39
N LEU A 569 -36.83 11.60 -18.82
CA LEU A 569 -36.42 12.51 -17.77
C LEU A 569 -36.16 11.81 -16.42
N ALA A 570 -36.88 10.71 -16.12
CA ALA A 570 -36.69 10.00 -14.87
C ALA A 570 -35.25 9.45 -14.71
N PRO A 571 -34.70 8.65 -15.63
CA PRO A 571 -33.30 8.19 -15.53
C PRO A 571 -32.26 9.29 -15.80
N ARG A 572 -32.59 10.27 -16.64
CA ARG A 572 -31.68 11.34 -17.07
C ARG A 572 -31.43 12.37 -15.96
N LEU A 573 -32.47 12.70 -15.20
CA LEU A 573 -32.44 13.64 -14.08
C LEU A 573 -32.72 12.93 -12.74
N SER A 574 -32.26 11.68 -12.58
CA SER A 574 -32.55 10.85 -11.41
C SER A 574 -32.24 11.53 -10.08
N ASP A 575 -31.20 12.37 -10.05
CA ASP A 575 -30.82 13.14 -8.88
C ASP A 575 -31.81 14.25 -8.50
N ARG A 576 -32.93 14.43 -9.23
CA ARG A 576 -33.99 15.40 -8.97
C ARG A 576 -35.30 14.80 -8.47
N TRP A 577 -35.48 13.50 -8.59
CA TRP A 577 -36.78 12.87 -8.37
C TRP A 577 -36.80 12.06 -7.07
N ALA A 578 -37.87 12.22 -6.30
CA ALA A 578 -38.22 11.33 -5.21
C ALA A 578 -38.90 10.06 -5.72
N ALA A 579 -39.73 10.18 -6.76
CA ALA A 579 -40.30 9.08 -7.53
C ALA A 579 -40.82 9.60 -8.88
N ALA A 580 -41.10 8.68 -9.80
CA ALA A 580 -41.67 9.00 -11.11
C ALA A 580 -42.84 8.07 -11.48
N ALA A 581 -43.82 8.57 -12.23
CA ALA A 581 -44.95 7.78 -12.72
C ALA A 581 -45.20 7.98 -14.22
N MET A 582 -45.00 6.90 -14.97
CA MET A 582 -45.26 6.85 -16.41
C MET A 582 -46.67 6.30 -16.66
N MET A 583 -47.50 7.03 -17.41
CA MET A 583 -48.83 6.57 -17.84
C MET A 583 -48.95 6.52 -19.37
N ALA A 584 -49.25 5.33 -19.91
CA ALA A 584 -49.55 5.11 -21.33
C ALA A 584 -48.51 5.65 -22.34
N GLY A 585 -47.24 5.72 -21.92
CA GLY A 585 -46.10 6.15 -22.72
C GLY A 585 -45.29 5.00 -23.31
N HIS A 586 -44.21 5.35 -24.01
CA HIS A 586 -43.29 4.49 -24.70
C HIS A 586 -41.84 4.94 -24.43
N PRO A 587 -40.92 4.03 -24.07
CA PRO A 587 -39.57 4.39 -23.64
C PRO A 587 -38.64 4.82 -24.77
N ASN A 588 -38.98 4.51 -26.02
CA ASN A 588 -38.09 4.65 -27.18
C ASN A 588 -36.75 3.92 -26.93
N GLU A 589 -35.62 4.62 -27.07
CA GLU A 589 -34.27 4.10 -26.84
C GLU A 589 -33.81 4.08 -25.37
N THR A 590 -34.60 4.60 -24.43
CA THR A 590 -34.12 4.79 -23.04
C THR A 590 -33.78 3.49 -22.32
N SER A 591 -32.69 3.53 -21.56
CA SER A 591 -32.28 2.46 -20.67
C SER A 591 -32.91 2.59 -19.29
N ALA A 592 -33.41 1.47 -18.75
CA ALA A 592 -33.86 1.37 -17.36
C ALA A 592 -32.70 1.43 -16.35
N LEU A 593 -31.44 1.29 -16.79
CA LEU A 593 -30.27 1.24 -15.89
C LEU A 593 -30.11 2.51 -15.05
N GLY A 594 -30.42 3.68 -15.63
CA GLY A 594 -30.34 4.98 -14.93
C GLY A 594 -31.41 5.20 -13.86
N LEU A 595 -32.43 4.33 -13.78
CA LEU A 595 -33.50 4.40 -12.78
C LEU A 595 -33.11 3.81 -11.42
N ARG A 596 -31.85 3.38 -11.22
CA ARG A 596 -31.44 2.68 -9.99
C ARG A 596 -31.97 3.36 -8.72
N ASN A 597 -31.83 4.68 -8.65
CA ASN A 597 -32.09 5.47 -7.45
C ASN A 597 -33.43 6.21 -7.50
N VAL A 598 -34.32 5.90 -8.45
CA VAL A 598 -35.64 6.53 -8.60
C VAL A 598 -36.74 5.48 -8.58
N PRO A 599 -37.58 5.43 -7.53
CA PRO A 599 -38.79 4.64 -7.53
C PRO A 599 -39.67 4.95 -8.75
N PHE A 600 -39.97 3.93 -9.56
CA PHE A 600 -40.60 4.10 -10.87
C PHE A 600 -41.95 3.37 -11.00
N ALA A 601 -43.04 4.12 -11.06
CA ALA A 601 -44.37 3.60 -11.35
C ALA A 601 -44.65 3.54 -12.86
N LEU A 602 -45.24 2.44 -13.31
CA LEU A 602 -45.58 2.18 -14.72
C LEU A 602 -47.05 1.78 -14.83
N GLN A 603 -47.87 2.62 -15.46
CA GLN A 603 -49.30 2.40 -15.64
C GLN A 603 -49.64 2.25 -17.13
N MET A 604 -50.23 1.13 -17.53
CA MET A 604 -50.50 0.84 -18.95
C MET A 604 -51.84 0.15 -19.19
N GLY A 605 -52.57 0.56 -20.22
CA GLY A 605 -53.76 -0.15 -20.67
C GLY A 605 -53.39 -1.45 -21.40
N GLY A 606 -53.98 -2.59 -21.02
CA GLY A 606 -53.72 -3.89 -21.66
C GLY A 606 -54.12 -3.94 -23.14
N LYS A 607 -55.03 -3.05 -23.57
CA LYS A 607 -55.46 -2.87 -24.97
C LYS A 607 -54.77 -1.70 -25.68
N ASP A 608 -53.83 -1.00 -25.04
CA ASP A 608 -53.04 0.05 -25.69
C ASP A 608 -51.91 -0.56 -26.54
N ALA A 609 -52.28 -1.12 -27.69
CA ALA A 609 -51.37 -1.82 -28.60
C ALA A 609 -50.62 -0.88 -29.55
N ALA A 610 -50.92 0.43 -29.54
CA ALA A 610 -50.22 1.39 -30.39
C ALA A 610 -48.73 1.39 -30.05
N TYR A 611 -47.86 1.33 -31.07
CA TYR A 611 -46.41 1.23 -30.91
C TYR A 611 -45.95 0.09 -29.99
N LYS A 612 -46.77 -0.95 -29.81
CA LYS A 612 -46.54 -2.07 -28.88
C LYS A 612 -46.37 -1.64 -27.42
N ARG A 613 -46.94 -0.49 -27.01
CA ARG A 613 -46.83 0.04 -25.63
C ARG A 613 -47.17 -0.98 -24.54
N ASN A 614 -48.28 -1.70 -24.69
CA ASN A 614 -48.68 -2.75 -23.74
C ASN A 614 -47.66 -3.90 -23.61
N GLN A 615 -47.06 -4.34 -24.72
CA GLN A 615 -46.02 -5.38 -24.71
C GLN A 615 -44.74 -4.85 -24.07
N ILE A 616 -44.31 -3.66 -24.46
CA ILE A 616 -43.09 -3.02 -23.93
C ILE A 616 -43.22 -2.72 -22.44
N ALA A 617 -44.40 -2.34 -21.96
CA ALA A 617 -44.68 -2.20 -20.53
C ALA A 617 -44.48 -3.51 -19.76
N ALA A 618 -44.91 -4.65 -20.32
CA ALA A 618 -44.69 -5.97 -19.72
C ALA A 618 -43.22 -6.39 -19.76
N ASP A 619 -42.50 -6.05 -20.85
CA ASP A 619 -41.06 -6.28 -20.96
C ASP A 619 -40.30 -5.44 -19.91
N TRP A 620 -40.68 -4.18 -19.72
CA TRP A 620 -40.12 -3.29 -18.70
C TRP A 620 -40.43 -3.77 -17.28
N GLN A 621 -41.63 -4.30 -17.02
CA GLN A 621 -41.94 -4.94 -15.75
C GLN A 621 -40.95 -6.06 -15.44
N THR A 622 -40.67 -6.91 -16.43
CA THR A 622 -39.71 -8.00 -16.28
C THR A 622 -38.28 -7.49 -16.12
N LYS A 623 -37.90 -6.44 -16.86
CA LYS A 623 -36.56 -5.84 -16.78
C LYS A 623 -36.29 -5.20 -15.42
N LEU A 624 -37.22 -4.39 -14.92
CA LEU A 624 -37.11 -3.76 -13.60
C LEU A 624 -37.09 -4.80 -12.48
N ALA A 625 -37.92 -5.84 -12.56
CA ALA A 625 -37.89 -6.95 -11.61
C ALA A 625 -36.53 -7.65 -11.54
N LYS A 626 -35.92 -7.94 -12.70
CA LYS A 626 -34.57 -8.56 -12.75
C LYS A 626 -33.46 -7.63 -12.24
N LEU A 627 -33.55 -6.34 -12.55
CA LEU A 627 -32.59 -5.35 -12.08
C LEU A 627 -32.67 -5.20 -10.55
N HIS A 628 -33.88 -5.13 -10.00
CA HIS A 628 -34.12 -5.10 -8.55
C HIS A 628 -33.68 -6.40 -7.86
N GLU A 629 -33.92 -7.57 -8.47
CA GLU A 629 -33.45 -8.85 -7.94
C GLU A 629 -31.91 -8.90 -7.84
N ALA A 630 -31.20 -8.32 -8.81
CA ALA A 630 -29.74 -8.24 -8.81
C ALA A 630 -29.18 -7.11 -7.93
N ASP A 631 -29.97 -6.08 -7.64
CA ASP A 631 -29.62 -4.93 -6.80
C ASP A 631 -30.82 -4.56 -5.91
N PRO A 632 -31.03 -5.25 -4.77
CA PRO A 632 -32.24 -5.12 -3.95
C PRO A 632 -32.48 -3.72 -3.36
N GLU A 633 -31.46 -2.87 -3.33
CA GLU A 633 -31.58 -1.48 -2.87
C GLU A 633 -31.92 -0.50 -4.02
N GLY A 634 -31.96 -0.97 -5.27
CA GLY A 634 -32.22 -0.14 -6.45
C GLY A 634 -33.41 -0.63 -7.27
N TYR A 635 -33.84 0.19 -8.24
CA TYR A 635 -34.89 -0.15 -9.21
C TYR A 635 -36.25 -0.51 -8.59
N GLU A 636 -36.58 0.11 -7.45
CA GLU A 636 -37.91 -0.01 -6.86
C GLU A 636 -38.97 0.40 -7.90
N HIS A 637 -40.01 -0.42 -8.06
CA HIS A 637 -40.97 -0.23 -9.13
C HIS A 637 -42.39 -0.67 -8.76
N PHE A 638 -43.36 0.04 -9.32
CA PHE A 638 -44.78 -0.28 -9.20
C PHE A 638 -45.42 -0.34 -10.58
N VAL A 639 -45.57 -1.54 -11.13
CA VAL A 639 -46.14 -1.75 -12.48
C VAL A 639 -47.56 -2.29 -12.41
N LYS A 640 -48.48 -1.63 -13.13
CA LYS A 640 -49.86 -2.08 -13.27
C LYS A 640 -50.34 -1.97 -14.72
N ILE A 641 -50.64 -3.14 -15.29
CA ILE A 641 -51.22 -3.28 -16.63
C ILE A 641 -52.72 -3.60 -16.48
N TYR A 642 -53.59 -2.71 -16.96
CA TYR A 642 -55.05 -2.79 -16.82
C TYR A 642 -55.67 -3.57 -17.98
N PRO A 643 -56.04 -4.86 -17.84
CA PRO A 643 -56.26 -5.76 -18.99
C PRO A 643 -57.35 -5.28 -19.96
N ASN A 644 -58.37 -4.56 -19.44
CA ASN A 644 -59.53 -4.14 -20.22
C ASN A 644 -59.47 -2.69 -20.73
N LYS A 645 -58.46 -1.91 -20.34
CA LYS A 645 -58.34 -0.48 -20.70
C LYS A 645 -57.49 -0.29 -21.95
N GLY A 646 -57.84 0.73 -22.74
CA GLY A 646 -57.06 1.18 -23.89
C GLY A 646 -56.06 2.27 -23.49
N HIS A 647 -55.74 3.17 -24.41
CA HIS A 647 -54.81 4.29 -24.15
C HIS A 647 -55.25 5.17 -22.97
N TRP A 648 -56.57 5.37 -22.80
CA TRP A 648 -57.15 6.03 -21.65
C TRP A 648 -57.58 5.01 -20.58
N MET A 649 -57.11 5.17 -19.35
CA MET A 649 -57.29 4.23 -18.24
C MET A 649 -58.37 4.65 -17.23
N ASP A 650 -59.21 5.63 -17.57
CA ASP A 650 -60.31 6.14 -16.74
C ASP A 650 -59.88 6.65 -15.35
N ARG A 651 -58.64 7.15 -15.24
CA ARG A 651 -57.98 7.60 -13.99
C ARG A 651 -57.72 6.48 -12.98
N GLU A 652 -57.88 5.21 -13.36
CA GLU A 652 -57.46 4.11 -12.47
C GLU A 652 -55.95 4.11 -12.22
N ASP A 653 -55.18 4.69 -13.14
CA ASP A 653 -53.74 4.97 -13.03
C ASP A 653 -53.37 5.96 -11.92
N ALA A 654 -54.34 6.71 -11.36
CA ALA A 654 -54.11 7.62 -10.24
C ALA A 654 -53.63 6.93 -8.95
N VAL A 655 -53.70 5.60 -8.88
CA VAL A 655 -53.09 4.81 -7.80
C VAL A 655 -51.58 5.01 -7.67
N ALA A 656 -50.92 5.51 -8.72
CA ALA A 656 -49.49 5.84 -8.67
C ALA A 656 -49.18 7.05 -7.78
N LEU A 657 -50.13 7.97 -7.55
CA LEU A 657 -49.89 9.17 -6.74
C LEU A 657 -49.63 8.86 -5.25
N PRO A 658 -50.52 8.13 -4.53
CA PRO A 658 -50.26 7.79 -3.14
C PRO A 658 -49.00 6.92 -2.99
N TRP A 659 -48.72 6.03 -3.96
CA TRP A 659 -47.48 5.25 -3.98
C TRP A 659 -46.24 6.14 -4.10
N MET A 660 -46.21 7.08 -5.07
CA MET A 660 -45.08 8.02 -5.20
C MET A 660 -44.88 8.83 -3.91
N ALA A 661 -45.95 9.24 -3.25
CA ALA A 661 -45.91 10.08 -2.04
C ALA A 661 -45.24 9.39 -0.84
N GLU A 662 -45.10 8.07 -0.85
CA GLU A 662 -44.39 7.28 0.17
C GLU A 662 -42.87 7.42 0.06
N HIS A 663 -42.36 7.91 -1.07
CA HIS A 663 -40.93 8.01 -1.33
C HIS A 663 -40.39 9.42 -1.13
N THR A 664 -39.14 9.48 -0.67
CA THR A 664 -38.31 10.68 -0.55
C THR A 664 -37.01 10.45 -1.31
N ARG A 665 -36.50 11.48 -1.98
CA ARG A 665 -35.25 11.40 -2.76
C ARG A 665 -34.07 11.08 -1.85
N ASN A 666 -33.24 10.12 -2.26
CA ASN A 666 -31.91 9.92 -1.69
C ASN A 666 -30.87 10.76 -2.47
N MET A 667 -30.35 11.81 -1.86
CA MET A 667 -29.40 12.75 -2.47
C MET A 667 -27.96 12.24 -2.53
N THR A 668 -27.60 11.28 -1.67
CA THR A 668 -26.26 10.71 -1.55
C THR A 668 -26.35 9.19 -1.49
N PRO A 669 -26.82 8.53 -2.57
CA PRO A 669 -26.98 7.08 -2.59
C PRO A 669 -25.63 6.39 -2.48
N SER A 670 -25.59 5.25 -1.78
CA SER A 670 -24.39 4.41 -1.65
C SER A 670 -23.90 3.86 -2.99
N LYS A 671 -24.75 3.82 -4.03
CA LYS A 671 -24.37 3.36 -5.36
C LYS A 671 -25.09 4.14 -6.46
N ILE A 672 -24.34 4.46 -7.51
CA ILE A 672 -24.78 5.22 -8.67
C ILE A 672 -24.61 4.37 -9.93
N VAL A 673 -25.61 4.42 -10.80
CA VAL A 673 -25.52 3.96 -12.18
C VAL A 673 -25.87 5.16 -13.05
N TRP A 674 -24.85 5.84 -13.57
CA TRP A 674 -24.99 7.01 -14.42
C TRP A 674 -24.89 6.58 -15.88
N VAL A 675 -26.00 6.68 -16.60
CA VAL A 675 -26.04 6.45 -18.06
C VAL A 675 -26.30 7.77 -18.74
N GLN A 676 -25.37 8.21 -19.58
CA GLN A 676 -25.53 9.42 -20.40
C GLN A 676 -26.57 9.18 -21.49
N ASP A 677 -27.56 10.07 -21.57
CA ASP A 677 -28.59 10.03 -22.60
C ASP A 677 -28.17 10.82 -23.86
N ASP A 678 -29.05 10.92 -24.85
CA ASP A 678 -28.87 11.78 -26.03
C ASP A 678 -28.74 13.27 -25.66
N VAL A 679 -29.35 13.67 -24.55
CA VAL A 679 -29.08 14.91 -23.83
C VAL A 679 -28.13 14.61 -22.68
N THR A 680 -26.88 15.02 -22.84
CA THR A 680 -25.78 14.73 -21.90
C THR A 680 -25.70 15.75 -20.76
N HIS A 681 -25.16 15.31 -19.62
CA HIS A 681 -24.92 16.14 -18.44
C HIS A 681 -23.49 15.99 -17.93
N SER A 682 -22.97 17.03 -17.28
CA SER A 682 -21.64 17.02 -16.65
C SER A 682 -21.67 16.60 -15.18
N HIS A 683 -22.84 16.40 -14.59
CA HIS A 683 -23.02 16.15 -13.16
C HIS A 683 -24.18 15.19 -12.91
N PHE A 684 -24.03 14.29 -11.92
CA PHE A 684 -25.07 13.36 -11.52
C PHE A 684 -24.81 12.84 -10.09
N TYR A 685 -25.72 13.12 -9.15
CA TYR A 685 -25.49 12.86 -7.71
C TYR A 685 -24.10 13.36 -7.28
N TRP A 686 -23.26 12.54 -6.66
CA TRP A 686 -21.91 12.87 -6.21
C TRP A 686 -20.82 12.63 -7.27
N LEU A 687 -21.18 12.47 -8.56
CA LEU A 687 -20.23 12.37 -9.68
C LEU A 687 -20.27 13.57 -10.61
N GLY A 688 -19.17 13.82 -11.30
CA GLY A 688 -19.03 14.79 -12.37
C GLY A 688 -18.01 14.37 -13.44
N VAL A 689 -18.18 14.91 -14.64
CA VAL A 689 -17.29 14.75 -15.79
C VAL A 689 -17.15 16.07 -16.53
N GLU A 690 -16.05 16.26 -17.24
CA GLU A 690 -15.96 17.39 -18.17
C GLU A 690 -17.04 17.29 -19.26
N GLU A 691 -17.62 18.43 -19.65
CA GLU A 691 -18.66 18.47 -20.69
C GLU A 691 -18.16 17.90 -22.04
N SER A 692 -16.85 18.04 -22.32
CA SER A 692 -16.17 17.47 -23.49
C SER A 692 -16.15 15.93 -23.51
N SER A 693 -16.25 15.31 -22.33
CA SER A 693 -16.14 13.87 -22.11
C SER A 693 -17.51 13.19 -21.98
N ALA A 694 -18.58 13.96 -21.73
CA ALA A 694 -19.95 13.45 -21.69
C ALA A 694 -20.42 13.03 -23.09
N LYS A 695 -20.66 11.73 -23.29
CA LYS A 695 -21.09 11.14 -24.57
C LYS A 695 -22.31 10.28 -24.37
N ALA A 696 -23.29 10.40 -25.28
CA ALA A 696 -24.49 9.55 -25.25
C ALA A 696 -24.11 8.06 -25.20
N GLY A 697 -24.75 7.33 -24.28
CA GLY A 697 -24.51 5.91 -24.01
C GLY A 697 -23.35 5.61 -23.06
N ALA A 698 -22.48 6.57 -22.75
CA ALA A 698 -21.39 6.36 -21.78
C ALA A 698 -21.97 6.06 -20.39
N THR A 699 -21.40 5.05 -19.72
CA THR A 699 -21.84 4.59 -18.41
C THR A 699 -20.75 4.76 -17.36
N ILE A 700 -21.14 5.18 -16.16
CA ILE A 700 -20.30 5.20 -14.96
C ILE A 700 -21.07 4.48 -13.84
N ILE A 701 -20.43 3.50 -13.20
CA ILE A 701 -20.95 2.80 -12.03
C ILE A 701 -19.97 3.02 -10.90
N ALA A 702 -20.48 3.54 -9.79
CA ALA A 702 -19.68 3.83 -8.61
C ALA A 702 -20.44 3.44 -7.34
N ALA A 703 -19.71 3.02 -6.30
CA ALA A 703 -20.28 2.71 -5.00
C ALA A 703 -19.42 3.28 -3.87
N VAL A 704 -20.04 3.48 -2.71
CA VAL A 704 -19.40 3.88 -1.46
C VAL A 704 -19.57 2.76 -0.44
N ASP A 705 -18.47 2.40 0.21
CA ASP A 705 -18.41 1.48 1.35
C ASP A 705 -17.47 2.04 2.42
N GLY A 706 -18.04 2.53 3.52
CA GLY A 706 -17.29 3.22 4.59
C GLY A 706 -16.52 4.44 4.07
N GLN A 707 -15.19 4.42 4.23
CA GLN A 707 -14.28 5.46 3.77
C GLN A 707 -13.77 5.26 2.32
N THR A 708 -14.33 4.29 1.59
CA THR A 708 -13.89 3.93 0.23
C THR A 708 -14.97 4.21 -0.80
N ILE A 709 -14.57 4.83 -1.92
CA ILE A 709 -15.39 5.00 -3.11
C ILE A 709 -14.79 4.14 -4.23
N ASP A 710 -15.52 3.13 -4.69
CA ASP A 710 -15.11 2.27 -5.79
C ASP A 710 -15.75 2.73 -7.10
N LEU A 711 -14.93 3.15 -8.06
CA LEU A 711 -15.30 3.42 -9.44
C LEU A 711 -15.30 2.11 -10.22
N ILE A 712 -16.31 1.28 -9.95
CA ILE A 712 -16.47 -0.09 -10.46
C ILE A 712 -16.24 -0.17 -11.97
N SER A 713 -16.80 0.77 -12.74
CA SER A 713 -16.59 0.84 -14.19
C SER A 713 -16.89 2.23 -14.73
N SER A 714 -16.13 2.65 -15.75
CA SER A 714 -16.38 3.93 -16.43
C SER A 714 -15.97 3.87 -17.91
N ASP A 715 -16.83 4.40 -18.78
CA ASP A 715 -16.49 4.71 -20.19
C ASP A 715 -15.79 6.07 -20.35
N VAL A 716 -15.60 6.79 -19.25
CA VAL A 716 -14.99 8.13 -19.19
C VAL A 716 -13.67 8.06 -18.41
N ASN A 717 -12.62 8.69 -18.95
CA ASN A 717 -11.28 8.62 -18.38
C ASN A 717 -11.09 9.48 -17.12
N LYS A 718 -11.70 10.67 -17.06
CA LYS A 718 -11.58 11.58 -15.92
C LYS A 718 -12.91 11.77 -15.22
N ILE A 719 -12.92 11.59 -13.90
CA ILE A 719 -14.11 11.68 -13.07
C ILE A 719 -13.82 12.60 -11.90
N ASN A 720 -14.72 13.55 -11.67
CA ASN A 720 -14.73 14.34 -10.45
C ASN A 720 -15.70 13.70 -9.45
N VAL A 721 -15.19 13.33 -8.28
CA VAL A 721 -15.97 12.75 -7.19
C VAL A 721 -16.23 13.85 -6.17
N PHE A 722 -17.49 14.23 -5.99
CA PHE A 722 -17.90 15.23 -5.00
C PHE A 722 -18.17 14.56 -3.66
N LEU A 723 -17.67 15.15 -2.57
CA LEU A 723 -17.56 14.47 -1.27
C LEU A 723 -18.33 15.23 -0.20
N ASP A 724 -18.95 14.50 0.74
CA ASP A 724 -19.83 15.07 1.77
C ASP A 724 -19.92 14.19 3.02
N ASP A 725 -19.94 14.83 4.18
CA ASP A 725 -20.11 14.20 5.50
C ASP A 725 -21.40 13.38 5.64
N ARG A 726 -22.37 13.58 4.75
CA ARG A 726 -23.62 12.79 4.72
C ARG A 726 -23.41 11.31 4.35
N PHE A 727 -22.30 10.93 3.74
CA PHE A 727 -22.05 9.55 3.32
C PHE A 727 -20.61 9.06 3.49
N ILE A 728 -19.67 9.94 3.84
CA ILE A 728 -18.28 9.61 4.09
C ILE A 728 -17.69 10.62 5.09
N ASP A 729 -16.87 10.19 6.05
CA ASP A 729 -16.27 11.07 7.05
C ASP A 729 -15.05 11.79 6.47
N LEU A 730 -15.17 13.11 6.21
CA LEU A 730 -14.08 13.89 5.61
C LEU A 730 -13.01 14.33 6.64
N ASP A 731 -13.21 14.05 7.94
CA ASP A 731 -12.17 14.23 8.95
C ASP A 731 -11.19 13.04 9.00
N GLN A 732 -11.50 11.96 8.26
CA GLN A 732 -10.63 10.82 8.05
C GLN A 732 -10.09 10.78 6.61
N PRO A 733 -8.94 10.14 6.36
CA PRO A 733 -8.54 9.80 5.01
C PRO A 733 -9.63 9.01 4.28
N ILE A 734 -9.84 9.34 3.00
CA ILE A 734 -10.72 8.59 2.11
C ILE A 734 -9.88 7.87 1.07
N GLN A 735 -10.43 6.80 0.49
CA GLN A 735 -9.83 6.10 -0.63
C GLN A 735 -10.77 6.11 -1.83
N ILE A 736 -10.26 6.40 -3.02
CA ILE A 736 -10.97 6.23 -4.29
C ILE A 736 -10.24 5.16 -5.08
N THR A 737 -10.94 4.11 -5.49
CA THR A 737 -10.35 2.94 -6.16
C THR A 737 -11.05 2.64 -7.48
N SER A 738 -10.37 1.86 -8.34
CA SER A 738 -10.96 1.27 -9.55
C SER A 738 -10.22 -0.02 -9.87
N GLY A 739 -10.93 -1.14 -9.98
CA GLY A 739 -10.33 -2.43 -10.37
C GLY A 739 -9.22 -2.89 -9.43
N GLY A 740 -9.31 -2.54 -8.14
CA GLY A 740 -8.29 -2.84 -7.11
C GLY A 740 -7.09 -1.87 -7.08
N GLN A 741 -7.02 -0.89 -7.98
CA GLN A 741 -6.01 0.17 -7.94
C GLN A 741 -6.52 1.38 -7.16
N THR A 742 -5.71 1.89 -6.24
CA THR A 742 -5.94 3.19 -5.57
C THR A 742 -5.65 4.34 -6.52
N LEU A 743 -6.68 5.16 -6.80
CA LEU A 743 -6.58 6.36 -7.63
C LEU A 743 -6.35 7.62 -6.80
N PHE A 744 -6.88 7.64 -5.57
CA PHE A 744 -6.66 8.69 -4.59
C PHE A 744 -6.70 8.08 -3.19
N GLU A 745 -5.82 8.56 -2.31
CA GLU A 745 -5.86 8.26 -0.88
C GLU A 745 -5.37 9.48 -0.11
N GLY A 746 -6.16 9.92 0.87
CA GLY A 746 -5.82 11.07 1.70
C GLY A 746 -7.05 11.78 2.25
N GLN A 747 -6.79 12.75 3.12
CA GLN A 747 -7.83 13.62 3.68
C GLN A 747 -8.17 14.74 2.70
N VAL A 748 -9.42 15.17 2.67
CA VAL A 748 -9.90 16.25 1.79
C VAL A 748 -10.41 17.45 2.59
N THR A 749 -10.37 18.64 1.99
CA THR A 749 -10.76 19.87 2.66
C THR A 749 -12.18 20.30 2.26
N ARG A 750 -12.99 20.67 3.25
CA ARG A 750 -14.31 21.29 3.07
C ARG A 750 -14.14 22.79 2.82
N THR A 751 -14.78 23.35 1.79
CA THR A 751 -14.67 24.77 1.47
C THR A 751 -16.01 25.39 1.05
N LEU A 752 -16.21 26.66 1.42
CA LEU A 752 -17.34 27.48 0.93
C LEU A 752 -17.30 27.63 -0.59
N LYS A 753 -16.12 27.69 -1.19
CA LYS A 753 -15.93 27.79 -2.62
C LYS A 753 -16.50 26.59 -3.36
N THR A 754 -16.21 25.37 -2.90
CA THR A 754 -16.74 24.15 -3.53
C THR A 754 -18.25 24.03 -3.30
N LEU A 755 -18.76 24.38 -2.11
CA LEU A 755 -20.21 24.48 -1.84
C LEU A 755 -20.90 25.44 -2.80
N ALA A 756 -20.37 26.65 -2.96
CA ALA A 756 -20.96 27.67 -3.83
C ALA A 756 -20.81 27.33 -5.33
N THR A 757 -19.75 26.61 -5.71
CA THR A 757 -19.57 26.10 -7.09
C THR A 757 -20.63 25.06 -7.40
N THR A 758 -20.72 24.02 -6.59
CA THR A 758 -21.65 22.90 -6.81
C THR A 758 -23.12 23.34 -6.70
N LEU A 759 -23.44 24.30 -5.82
CA LEU A 759 -24.76 24.89 -5.74
C LEU A 759 -25.14 25.65 -7.02
N ASP A 760 -24.20 26.37 -7.64
CA ASP A 760 -24.45 27.12 -8.87
C ASP A 760 -24.61 26.18 -10.07
N ASP A 761 -23.77 25.15 -10.16
CA ASP A 761 -23.81 24.17 -11.25
C ASP A 761 -25.09 23.33 -11.21
N ARG A 762 -25.65 23.12 -10.02
CA ARG A 762 -26.75 22.17 -9.80
C ARG A 762 -28.07 22.83 -9.41
N SER A 763 -28.10 24.09 -9.01
CA SER A 763 -29.37 24.76 -8.64
C SER A 763 -30.18 24.02 -7.57
N ASP A 764 -29.50 23.30 -6.67
CA ASP A 764 -30.12 22.50 -5.60
C ASP A 764 -29.18 22.42 -4.40
N SER A 765 -29.64 22.95 -3.26
CA SER A 765 -28.86 22.98 -2.01
C SER A 765 -28.57 21.59 -1.47
N GLU A 766 -29.43 20.61 -1.72
CA GLU A 766 -29.20 19.22 -1.29
C GLU A 766 -28.12 18.53 -2.12
N LEU A 767 -27.76 19.08 -3.29
CA LEU A 767 -26.67 18.61 -4.14
C LEU A 767 -25.47 19.58 -4.12
N ALA A 768 -25.36 20.45 -3.11
CA ALA A 768 -24.19 21.30 -2.90
C ALA A 768 -23.16 20.58 -2.02
N PHE A 769 -22.00 20.23 -2.58
CA PHE A 769 -20.95 19.44 -1.94
C PHE A 769 -19.79 20.32 -1.46
N PRO A 770 -19.23 20.09 -0.25
CA PRO A 770 -18.15 20.90 0.30
C PRO A 770 -16.75 20.55 -0.20
N SER A 771 -16.57 19.40 -0.83
CA SER A 771 -15.26 18.96 -1.32
C SER A 771 -15.40 18.15 -2.61
N SER A 772 -14.28 17.98 -3.32
CA SER A 772 -14.22 17.18 -4.55
C SER A 772 -12.81 16.71 -4.85
N VAL A 773 -12.68 15.56 -5.48
CA VAL A 773 -11.41 15.00 -5.97
C VAL A 773 -11.57 14.59 -7.43
N GLU A 774 -10.68 15.08 -8.31
CA GLU A 774 -10.57 14.58 -9.68
C GLU A 774 -9.63 13.37 -9.71
N VAL A 775 -10.09 12.27 -10.31
CA VAL A 775 -9.30 11.06 -10.55
C VAL A 775 -9.30 10.69 -12.03
N GLU A 776 -8.23 10.03 -12.46
CA GLU A 776 -8.11 9.43 -13.79
C GLU A 776 -8.24 7.91 -13.68
N MET A 777 -9.10 7.32 -14.51
CA MET A 777 -9.29 5.87 -14.57
C MET A 777 -7.98 5.19 -15.00
N PRO A 778 -7.66 4.00 -14.45
CA PRO A 778 -6.53 3.23 -14.91
C PRO A 778 -6.59 3.02 -16.42
N LYS A 779 -5.45 3.20 -17.10
CA LYS A 779 -5.35 2.79 -18.50
C LYS A 779 -5.56 1.29 -18.61
N PRO A 780 -6.17 0.79 -19.69
CA PRO A 780 -6.28 -0.65 -19.89
C PRO A 780 -4.89 -1.28 -20.03
N PHE A 781 -4.71 -2.48 -19.48
CA PHE A 781 -3.53 -3.29 -19.71
C PHE A 781 -3.30 -3.52 -21.22
N PRO A 782 -2.05 -3.49 -21.73
CA PRO A 782 -0.79 -3.30 -21.00
C PRO A 782 -0.39 -1.83 -20.79
N GLN A 783 -1.18 -0.86 -21.24
CA GLN A 783 -0.83 0.57 -21.18
C GLN A 783 -0.82 1.14 -19.76
N SER A 784 -1.41 0.44 -18.79
CA SER A 784 -1.25 0.71 -17.37
C SER A 784 0.18 0.56 -16.88
N LEU A 785 0.98 -0.33 -17.50
CA LEU A 785 2.37 -0.57 -17.15
C LEU A 785 3.31 0.29 -18.01
N VAL A 786 3.25 0.10 -19.32
CA VAL A 786 4.13 0.78 -20.28
C VAL A 786 3.32 1.24 -21.49
N PRO A 787 3.28 2.55 -21.80
CA PRO A 787 2.61 3.05 -23.00
C PRO A 787 3.22 2.45 -24.27
N ALA A 788 2.40 2.11 -25.26
CA ALA A 788 2.87 1.47 -26.50
C ALA A 788 3.95 2.27 -27.27
N LYS A 789 3.96 3.60 -27.10
CA LYS A 789 4.97 4.51 -27.69
C LYS A 789 6.35 4.43 -27.01
N ASP A 790 6.40 3.92 -25.78
CA ASP A 790 7.60 3.84 -24.95
C ASP A 790 8.24 2.44 -25.02
N LEU A 791 7.58 1.48 -25.69
CA LEU A 791 8.13 0.14 -25.93
C LEU A 791 9.35 0.23 -26.85
N PRO A 792 10.49 -0.37 -26.50
CA PRO A 792 11.67 -0.34 -27.36
C PRO A 792 11.39 -1.01 -28.70
N ARG A 793 12.03 -0.49 -29.75
CA ARG A 793 11.98 -1.03 -31.10
C ARG A 793 13.38 -1.28 -31.61
N TYR A 794 13.62 -2.47 -32.14
CA TYR A 794 14.90 -2.86 -32.71
C TYR A 794 14.71 -3.55 -34.05
N THR A 795 15.66 -3.37 -34.97
CA THR A 795 15.62 -3.98 -36.30
C THR A 795 16.71 -5.04 -36.37
N ALA A 796 16.32 -6.30 -36.48
CA ALA A 796 17.23 -7.42 -36.61
C ALA A 796 17.61 -7.60 -38.09
N ALA A 797 18.89 -7.43 -38.39
CA ALA A 797 19.42 -7.55 -39.74
C ALA A 797 19.62 -9.02 -40.13
N LYS A 798 19.30 -9.35 -41.37
CA LYS A 798 19.55 -10.69 -41.93
C LYS A 798 21.03 -10.82 -42.27
N ILE A 799 21.59 -12.00 -42.03
CA ILE A 799 22.97 -12.33 -42.40
C ILE A 799 23.02 -13.54 -43.34
N ASP A 800 24.04 -13.58 -44.19
CA ASP A 800 24.35 -14.70 -45.10
C ASP A 800 25.66 -15.41 -44.72
N THR A 801 26.29 -14.99 -43.62
CA THR A 801 27.52 -15.55 -43.07
C THR A 801 27.22 -16.48 -41.91
N GLN A 802 27.93 -17.61 -41.85
CA GLN A 802 27.79 -18.56 -40.76
C GLN A 802 28.63 -18.09 -39.56
N LEU A 803 27.98 -17.93 -38.40
CA LEU A 803 28.64 -17.56 -37.14
C LEU A 803 29.20 -18.78 -36.39
N THR A 804 30.31 -18.59 -35.70
CA THR A 804 30.90 -19.61 -34.84
C THR A 804 30.60 -19.26 -33.40
N ILE A 805 29.62 -19.96 -32.80
CA ILE A 805 29.16 -19.68 -31.44
C ILE A 805 30.26 -20.06 -30.41
N ASP A 806 31.13 -19.11 -30.12
CA ASP A 806 32.28 -19.25 -29.21
C ASP A 806 32.33 -18.16 -28.13
N GLY A 807 31.39 -17.20 -28.18
CA GLY A 807 31.17 -16.19 -27.16
C GLY A 807 31.96 -14.90 -27.40
N ARG A 808 32.84 -14.82 -28.42
CA ARG A 808 33.76 -13.69 -28.60
C ARG A 808 33.17 -12.50 -29.33
N LEU A 809 32.13 -12.71 -30.14
CA LEU A 809 31.47 -11.67 -30.93
C LEU A 809 32.43 -10.85 -31.82
N ASP A 810 33.50 -11.48 -32.33
CA ASP A 810 34.56 -10.83 -33.10
C ASP A 810 34.35 -10.94 -34.63
N GLU A 811 33.35 -11.70 -35.07
CA GLU A 811 32.97 -11.81 -36.48
C GLU A 811 32.45 -10.50 -37.07
N GLU A 812 32.69 -10.32 -38.37
CA GLU A 812 32.32 -9.10 -39.11
C GLU A 812 30.83 -8.76 -38.97
N ALA A 813 29.96 -9.77 -38.96
CA ALA A 813 28.52 -9.60 -38.77
C ALA A 813 28.18 -8.93 -37.41
N TRP A 814 28.82 -9.36 -36.31
CA TRP A 814 28.62 -8.75 -34.99
C TRP A 814 29.18 -7.33 -34.91
N GLN A 815 30.31 -7.08 -35.59
CA GLN A 815 30.93 -5.76 -35.63
C GLN A 815 30.09 -4.74 -36.44
N GLN A 816 29.35 -5.20 -37.45
CA GLN A 816 28.45 -4.38 -38.26
C GLN A 816 27.04 -4.26 -37.66
N ALA A 817 26.63 -5.23 -36.83
CA ALA A 817 25.33 -5.23 -36.20
C ALA A 817 25.10 -3.97 -35.35
N ARG A 818 23.94 -3.33 -35.53
CA ARG A 818 23.53 -2.21 -34.69
C ARG A 818 23.37 -2.68 -33.25
N LYS A 819 24.14 -2.15 -32.31
CA LYS A 819 23.92 -2.41 -30.88
C LYS A 819 22.66 -1.70 -30.37
N THR A 820 21.97 -2.30 -29.40
CA THR A 820 20.90 -1.65 -28.65
C THR A 820 21.41 -0.42 -27.91
N THR A 821 20.48 0.39 -27.39
CA THR A 821 20.81 1.28 -26.27
C THR A 821 21.27 0.45 -25.07
N SER A 822 21.98 1.09 -24.14
CA SER A 822 22.26 0.51 -22.82
C SER A 822 20.97 0.07 -22.15
N PHE A 823 21.03 -1.05 -21.43
CA PHE A 823 19.90 -1.50 -20.62
C PHE A 823 19.58 -0.46 -19.54
N VAL A 824 18.32 -0.47 -19.10
CA VAL A 824 17.79 0.42 -18.07
C VAL A 824 17.25 -0.41 -16.92
N ASP A 825 17.10 0.21 -15.75
CA ASP A 825 16.45 -0.41 -14.62
C ASP A 825 15.01 -0.86 -14.98
N LEU A 826 14.67 -2.11 -14.67
CA LEU A 826 13.40 -2.76 -15.05
C LEU A 826 12.17 -2.01 -14.54
N VAL A 827 12.25 -1.46 -13.33
CA VAL A 827 11.09 -0.81 -12.68
C VAL A 827 11.03 0.68 -13.05
N SER A 828 12.10 1.42 -12.79
CA SER A 828 12.14 2.88 -12.92
C SER A 828 12.46 3.36 -14.34
N GLY A 829 13.13 2.54 -15.15
CA GLY A 829 13.68 2.92 -16.45
C GLY A 829 14.86 3.88 -16.39
N GLN A 830 15.48 4.07 -15.22
CA GLN A 830 16.68 4.89 -15.07
C GLN A 830 17.93 4.18 -15.62
N PRO A 831 18.99 4.93 -15.99
CA PRO A 831 20.26 4.33 -16.39
C PRO A 831 20.86 3.43 -15.30
N THR A 832 21.46 2.32 -15.71
CA THR A 832 22.08 1.33 -14.82
C THR A 832 23.53 1.68 -14.49
N ARG A 833 24.09 1.04 -13.45
CA ARG A 833 25.47 1.28 -13.01
C ARG A 833 26.52 0.85 -14.04
N TYR A 834 26.30 -0.30 -14.68
CA TYR A 834 27.22 -0.87 -15.67
C TYR A 834 26.54 -0.93 -17.04
N ASP A 835 27.32 -0.71 -18.10
CA ASP A 835 26.80 -0.79 -19.46
C ASP A 835 26.49 -2.25 -19.83
N THR A 836 25.33 -2.47 -20.45
CA THR A 836 24.94 -3.76 -21.02
C THR A 836 24.24 -3.48 -22.32
N ARG A 837 24.70 -4.11 -23.39
CA ARG A 837 24.17 -3.92 -24.74
C ARG A 837 24.05 -5.24 -25.44
N SER A 838 23.13 -5.29 -26.40
CA SER A 838 22.91 -6.48 -27.20
C SER A 838 22.81 -6.15 -28.69
N SER A 839 22.91 -7.18 -29.53
CA SER A 839 22.54 -7.14 -30.94
C SER A 839 21.73 -8.38 -31.28
N ILE A 840 20.78 -8.24 -32.21
CA ILE A 840 19.97 -9.36 -32.71
C ILE A 840 20.18 -9.46 -34.22
N LEU A 841 20.56 -10.63 -34.69
CA LEU A 841 20.74 -10.98 -36.09
C LEU A 841 19.94 -12.23 -36.42
N TRP A 842 19.73 -12.53 -37.70
CA TRP A 842 19.05 -13.76 -38.10
C TRP A 842 19.48 -14.25 -39.48
N ASP A 843 19.34 -15.55 -39.71
CA ASP A 843 19.40 -16.15 -41.05
C ASP A 843 18.20 -17.09 -41.25
N ASP A 844 18.24 -17.91 -42.30
CA ASP A 844 17.16 -18.86 -42.61
C ASP A 844 17.06 -20.03 -41.60
N GLU A 845 18.07 -20.25 -40.76
CA GLU A 845 18.16 -21.36 -39.81
C GLU A 845 18.04 -20.93 -38.33
N PHE A 846 18.63 -19.79 -37.95
CA PHE A 846 18.77 -19.34 -36.58
C PHE A 846 18.38 -17.87 -36.35
N LEU A 847 17.89 -17.62 -35.14
CA LEU A 847 17.93 -16.32 -34.47
C LEU A 847 19.24 -16.24 -33.67
N TYR A 848 20.02 -15.17 -33.86
CA TYR A 848 21.26 -14.94 -33.13
C TYR A 848 21.13 -13.75 -32.19
N ILE A 849 21.67 -13.89 -30.97
CA ILE A 849 21.71 -12.80 -29.98
C ILE A 849 23.10 -12.75 -29.36
N GLY A 850 23.71 -11.56 -29.39
CA GLY A 850 25.02 -11.29 -28.79
C GLY A 850 24.89 -10.24 -27.70
N PHE A 851 25.54 -10.47 -26.55
CA PHE A 851 25.58 -9.56 -25.40
C PHE A 851 27.00 -9.07 -25.11
N TRP A 852 27.12 -7.79 -24.80
CA TRP A 852 28.33 -7.17 -24.24
C TRP A 852 28.01 -6.62 -22.85
N LEU A 853 28.69 -7.17 -21.84
CA LEU A 853 28.49 -6.82 -20.43
C LEU A 853 29.74 -6.15 -19.87
N GLU A 854 29.58 -4.97 -19.28
CA GLU A 854 30.55 -4.43 -18.35
C GLU A 854 30.31 -5.06 -16.97
N GLU A 855 31.35 -5.66 -16.40
CA GLU A 855 31.29 -6.29 -15.08
C GLU A 855 32.68 -6.32 -14.44
N PRO A 856 32.99 -5.40 -13.51
CA PRO A 856 34.33 -5.30 -12.93
C PRO A 856 34.75 -6.44 -12.00
N ASN A 857 33.81 -7.30 -11.60
CA ASN A 857 34.05 -8.48 -10.77
C ASN A 857 33.14 -9.58 -11.31
N VAL A 858 33.69 -10.43 -12.19
CA VAL A 858 32.93 -11.50 -12.83
C VAL A 858 32.87 -12.69 -11.90
N ASP A 859 31.67 -12.98 -11.39
CA ASP A 859 31.45 -14.11 -10.49
C ASP A 859 30.25 -14.99 -10.90
N ALA A 860 30.34 -16.28 -10.57
CA ALA A 860 29.23 -17.22 -10.69
C ALA A 860 29.44 -18.39 -9.72
N GLU A 861 28.35 -18.88 -9.13
CA GLU A 861 28.36 -20.02 -8.20
C GLU A 861 27.80 -21.29 -8.87
N TYR A 862 26.72 -21.14 -9.64
CA TYR A 862 25.94 -22.24 -10.17
C TYR A 862 26.51 -22.80 -11.47
N LYS A 863 26.51 -24.13 -11.60
CA LYS A 863 27.29 -24.85 -12.63
C LYS A 863 26.49 -25.92 -13.37
N ASP A 864 25.45 -26.42 -12.74
CA ASP A 864 24.62 -27.47 -13.31
C ASP A 864 23.44 -26.83 -14.03
N ARG A 865 23.06 -27.41 -15.17
CA ARG A 865 21.91 -26.94 -15.96
C ARG A 865 20.64 -26.98 -15.09
N ASP A 866 19.81 -25.96 -15.22
CA ASP A 866 18.61 -25.70 -14.43
C ASP A 866 18.86 -25.39 -12.93
N ASP A 867 20.12 -25.12 -12.55
CA ASP A 867 20.40 -24.44 -11.29
C ASP A 867 19.68 -23.07 -11.25
N PRO A 868 19.35 -22.54 -10.06
CA PRO A 868 18.67 -21.25 -9.91
C PRO A 868 19.63 -20.07 -10.16
N ILE A 869 20.08 -19.92 -11.40
CA ILE A 869 21.14 -18.98 -11.79
C ILE A 869 20.70 -17.52 -11.76
N TYR A 870 19.41 -17.22 -11.65
CA TYR A 870 18.87 -15.91 -11.27
C TYR A 870 19.34 -15.41 -9.88
N TYR A 871 20.09 -16.21 -9.12
CA TYR A 871 20.84 -15.77 -7.94
C TYR A 871 22.30 -15.39 -8.22
N ASP A 872 22.83 -15.65 -9.42
CA ASP A 872 24.09 -15.13 -9.95
C ASP A 872 23.87 -13.81 -10.70
N ASN A 873 24.95 -13.24 -11.26
CA ASN A 873 24.79 -12.29 -12.35
C ASN A 873 24.58 -13.08 -13.64
N ASP A 874 23.51 -12.79 -14.36
CA ASP A 874 23.12 -13.53 -15.55
C ASP A 874 22.61 -12.59 -16.65
N ILE A 875 22.37 -13.18 -17.81
CA ILE A 875 21.52 -12.57 -18.83
C ILE A 875 20.34 -13.48 -19.09
N GLU A 876 19.22 -12.88 -19.46
CA GLU A 876 18.02 -13.61 -19.82
C GLU A 876 17.50 -13.17 -21.19
N VAL A 877 16.93 -14.12 -21.93
CA VAL A 877 16.26 -13.92 -23.22
C VAL A 877 14.85 -14.46 -23.13
N PHE A 878 13.88 -13.61 -23.42
CA PHE A 878 12.48 -13.98 -23.46
C PHE A 878 11.95 -13.87 -24.88
N ILE A 879 11.34 -14.93 -25.40
CA ILE A 879 10.77 -14.96 -26.76
C ILE A 879 9.27 -15.23 -26.65
N ALA A 880 8.45 -14.25 -27.02
CA ALA A 880 7.00 -14.33 -26.86
C ALA A 880 6.26 -14.74 -28.13
N GLY A 881 5.46 -15.80 -28.00
CA GLY A 881 4.33 -16.12 -28.86
C GLY A 881 3.05 -15.41 -28.41
N LYS A 882 1.95 -15.59 -29.15
CA LYS A 882 0.65 -15.04 -28.73
C LYS A 882 0.11 -15.71 -27.46
N ASP A 883 0.29 -17.02 -27.32
CA ASP A 883 -0.34 -17.82 -26.26
C ASP A 883 0.67 -18.52 -25.32
N ALA A 884 1.97 -18.33 -25.58
CA ALA A 884 3.05 -18.89 -24.80
C ALA A 884 4.30 -18.02 -24.95
N TYR A 885 5.25 -18.12 -24.03
CA TYR A 885 6.58 -17.53 -24.16
C TYR A 885 7.63 -18.48 -23.58
N TYR A 886 8.87 -18.28 -24.03
CA TYR A 886 10.05 -19.03 -23.63
C TYR A 886 11.01 -18.11 -22.88
N GLU A 887 11.63 -18.62 -21.84
CA GLU A 887 12.65 -17.99 -20.99
C GLU A 887 13.94 -18.81 -21.09
N PHE A 888 15.04 -18.11 -21.29
CA PHE A 888 16.39 -18.65 -21.30
C PHE A 888 17.27 -17.75 -20.45
N GLU A 889 18.03 -18.33 -19.53
CA GLU A 889 19.01 -17.64 -18.69
C GLU A 889 20.40 -18.26 -18.91
N ILE A 890 21.46 -17.45 -18.78
CA ILE A 890 22.84 -17.94 -18.76
C ILE A 890 23.74 -17.05 -17.88
N ASN A 891 24.54 -17.68 -17.01
CA ASN A 891 25.52 -16.98 -16.17
C ASN A 891 26.93 -16.98 -16.79
N SER A 892 27.91 -16.37 -16.11
CA SER A 892 29.29 -16.26 -16.59
C SER A 892 30.05 -17.61 -16.69
N TYR A 893 29.56 -18.69 -16.08
CA TYR A 893 30.06 -20.05 -16.30
C TYR A 893 29.58 -20.68 -17.61
N GLY A 894 28.56 -20.10 -18.24
CA GLY A 894 27.83 -20.74 -19.34
C GLY A 894 26.78 -21.74 -18.86
N THR A 895 26.45 -21.72 -17.57
CA THR A 895 25.35 -22.52 -16.98
C THR A 895 24.03 -21.97 -17.47
N VAL A 896 23.12 -22.86 -17.89
CA VAL A 896 21.86 -22.50 -18.52
C VAL A 896 20.68 -22.90 -17.63
N TYR A 897 19.68 -22.03 -17.55
CA TYR A 897 18.35 -22.31 -16.99
C TYR A 897 17.29 -21.95 -18.03
N GLU A 898 16.22 -22.76 -18.13
CA GLU A 898 15.21 -22.61 -19.17
C GLU A 898 13.79 -22.86 -18.64
N GLY A 899 12.84 -22.06 -19.16
CA GLY A 899 11.44 -22.13 -18.81
C GLY A 899 10.52 -21.97 -20.01
N PHE A 900 9.42 -22.72 -20.06
CA PHE A 900 8.37 -22.51 -21.05
C PHE A 900 7.03 -22.24 -20.36
N PHE A 901 6.33 -21.20 -20.79
CA PHE A 901 5.11 -20.72 -20.13
C PHE A 901 3.96 -20.66 -21.10
N VAL A 902 2.81 -21.25 -20.72
CA VAL A 902 1.61 -21.29 -21.55
C VAL A 902 0.42 -20.74 -20.77
N TRP A 903 -0.37 -19.83 -21.35
CA TRP A 903 -1.59 -19.35 -20.69
C TRP A 903 -2.58 -20.50 -20.47
N GLN A 904 -3.15 -20.61 -19.26
CA GLN A 904 -4.03 -21.72 -18.91
C GLN A 904 -5.25 -21.83 -19.86
N GLU A 905 -5.81 -20.69 -20.28
CA GLU A 905 -6.97 -20.66 -21.19
C GLU A 905 -6.67 -21.19 -22.61
N ALA A 906 -5.39 -21.12 -23.02
CA ALA A 906 -4.93 -21.51 -24.34
C ALA A 906 -4.32 -22.93 -24.36
N TYR A 907 -3.86 -23.45 -23.22
CA TYR A 907 -3.10 -24.70 -23.14
C TYR A 907 -3.78 -25.89 -23.86
N GLU A 908 -5.03 -26.18 -23.53
CA GLU A 908 -5.77 -27.31 -24.14
C GLU A 908 -6.10 -27.04 -25.61
N LYS A 909 -6.50 -25.80 -25.95
CA LYS A 909 -6.87 -25.42 -27.32
C LYS A 909 -5.67 -25.45 -28.28
N GLY A 910 -4.50 -25.06 -27.78
CA GLY A 910 -3.25 -25.02 -28.53
C GLY A 910 -2.62 -26.41 -28.75
N GLY A 911 -3.06 -27.42 -28.01
CA GLY A 911 -2.55 -28.80 -28.13
C GLY A 911 -1.13 -28.98 -27.59
N TYR A 912 -0.70 -28.09 -26.68
CA TYR A 912 0.66 -28.08 -26.11
C TYR A 912 1.02 -29.40 -25.42
N ALA A 913 0.04 -30.09 -24.82
CA ALA A 913 0.22 -31.39 -24.16
C ALA A 913 0.72 -32.52 -25.07
N SER A 914 0.75 -32.32 -26.40
CA SER A 914 1.32 -33.30 -27.33
C SER A 914 2.85 -33.29 -27.38
N ASP A 915 3.50 -32.23 -26.87
CA ASP A 915 4.93 -32.24 -26.60
C ASP A 915 5.20 -32.89 -25.23
N PRO A 916 6.06 -33.92 -25.15
CA PRO A 916 6.39 -34.56 -23.87
C PRO A 916 6.94 -33.59 -22.81
N GLN A 917 7.63 -32.51 -23.21
CA GLN A 917 8.19 -31.52 -22.28
C GLN A 917 7.11 -30.55 -21.75
N LEU A 918 5.99 -30.41 -22.47
CA LEU A 918 4.87 -29.53 -22.11
C LEU A 918 3.63 -30.32 -21.68
N ALA A 919 3.76 -31.62 -21.43
CA ALA A 919 2.69 -32.47 -20.97
C ALA A 919 2.43 -32.25 -19.47
N LYS A 920 1.18 -32.45 -19.03
CA LYS A 920 0.85 -32.45 -17.60
C LYS A 920 1.65 -33.54 -16.88
N GLY A 921 2.31 -33.18 -15.78
CA GLY A 921 3.21 -34.03 -15.01
C GLY A 921 4.67 -33.99 -15.49
N ALA A 922 5.03 -33.13 -16.45
CA ALA A 922 6.43 -32.88 -16.79
C ALA A 922 7.23 -32.41 -15.56
N PRO A 923 8.55 -32.69 -15.50
CA PRO A 923 9.41 -32.23 -14.41
C PRO A 923 9.27 -30.72 -14.17
N ASN A 924 9.26 -30.31 -12.90
CA ASN A 924 9.17 -28.91 -12.48
C ASN A 924 8.01 -28.10 -13.08
N GLN A 925 6.89 -28.76 -13.42
CA GLN A 925 5.67 -28.10 -13.83
C GLN A 925 4.96 -27.43 -12.63
N GLN A 926 4.52 -26.18 -12.79
CA GLN A 926 3.68 -25.50 -11.79
C GLN A 926 2.70 -24.49 -12.40
N GLU A 927 1.70 -24.09 -11.61
CA GLU A 927 0.92 -22.88 -11.91
C GLU A 927 1.79 -21.64 -11.66
N PHE A 928 1.65 -20.64 -12.51
CA PHE A 928 2.47 -19.44 -12.46
C PHE A 928 1.61 -18.20 -12.68
N ASP A 929 1.69 -17.24 -11.75
CA ASP A 929 0.90 -15.99 -11.81
C ASP A 929 1.74 -14.77 -12.22
N GLY A 930 3.07 -14.92 -12.30
CA GLY A 930 4.02 -13.81 -12.33
C GLY A 930 4.89 -13.81 -11.07
N VAL A 931 5.95 -13.01 -11.09
CA VAL A 931 6.87 -12.81 -9.96
C VAL A 931 6.41 -11.61 -9.12
N GLY A 932 6.26 -10.45 -9.75
CA GLY A 932 5.83 -9.21 -9.12
C GLY A 932 4.47 -8.69 -9.61
N PHE A 933 3.98 -9.18 -10.74
CA PHE A 933 2.69 -8.82 -11.34
C PHE A 933 1.76 -10.04 -11.40
N THR A 934 1.07 -10.30 -10.29
CA THR A 934 0.31 -11.53 -10.03
C THR A 934 -1.19 -11.46 -10.38
N ASN A 935 -1.66 -10.36 -10.95
CA ASN A 935 -3.07 -10.15 -11.33
C ASN A 935 -3.23 -9.94 -12.84
N HIS A 936 -2.54 -10.76 -13.64
CA HIS A 936 -2.54 -10.61 -15.09
C HIS A 936 -3.97 -10.77 -15.68
N PRO A 937 -4.44 -9.89 -16.57
CA PRO A 937 -5.82 -9.93 -17.10
C PRO A 937 -6.19 -11.21 -17.87
N ARG A 938 -5.20 -11.95 -18.36
CA ARG A 938 -5.39 -13.27 -19.01
C ARG A 938 -5.47 -14.44 -18.01
N GLY A 939 -5.32 -14.18 -16.71
CA GLY A 939 -5.24 -15.20 -15.67
C GLY A 939 -3.87 -15.86 -15.57
N LYS A 940 -3.81 -17.07 -15.03
CA LYS A 940 -2.57 -17.80 -14.76
C LYS A 940 -1.96 -18.46 -15.99
N ARG A 941 -0.68 -18.85 -15.86
CA ARG A 941 0.10 -19.66 -16.79
C ARG A 941 0.40 -21.03 -16.18
N ILE A 942 0.75 -21.97 -17.05
CA ILE A 942 1.42 -23.22 -16.69
C ILE A 942 2.89 -23.01 -17.05
N ALA A 943 3.77 -23.06 -16.04
CA ALA A 943 5.21 -23.00 -16.20
C ALA A 943 5.79 -24.41 -16.28
N PHE A 944 6.73 -24.62 -17.19
CA PHE A 944 7.49 -25.84 -17.39
C PHE A 944 8.98 -25.49 -17.19
N LEU A 945 9.45 -25.47 -15.94
CA LEU A 945 10.79 -25.01 -15.53
C LEU A 945 11.85 -26.12 -15.63
N GLY A 946 11.70 -26.99 -16.61
CA GLY A 946 12.65 -28.04 -16.95
C GLY A 946 12.53 -28.36 -18.44
N TYR A 947 12.16 -27.34 -19.22
CA TYR A 947 12.00 -27.44 -20.65
C TYR A 947 13.36 -27.20 -21.29
N ASP A 948 13.87 -28.20 -22.01
CA ASP A 948 15.12 -28.06 -22.76
C ASP A 948 14.81 -27.60 -24.19
N PHE A 949 15.33 -26.43 -24.57
CA PHE A 949 15.20 -25.95 -25.94
C PHE A 949 16.04 -26.83 -26.89
N PRO A 950 15.44 -27.51 -27.90
CA PRO A 950 16.21 -28.44 -28.70
C PRO A 950 17.25 -27.71 -29.58
N ASN A 951 18.47 -28.25 -29.66
CA ASN A 951 19.50 -27.86 -30.62
C ASN A 951 19.94 -26.37 -30.60
N PHE A 952 19.66 -25.61 -29.53
CA PHE A 952 20.24 -24.27 -29.39
C PHE A 952 21.76 -24.35 -29.18
N LYS A 953 22.44 -23.25 -29.41
CA LYS A 953 23.87 -23.09 -29.13
C LYS A 953 24.08 -21.87 -28.25
N SER A 954 24.98 -21.98 -27.28
CA SER A 954 25.43 -20.87 -26.45
C SER A 954 26.92 -20.97 -26.19
N ALA A 955 27.56 -19.82 -26.01
CA ALA A 955 28.92 -19.72 -25.54
C ALA A 955 29.14 -18.42 -24.75
N VAL A 956 30.06 -18.47 -23.79
CA VAL A 956 30.47 -17.34 -22.95
C VAL A 956 31.96 -17.11 -23.14
N HIS A 957 32.35 -15.84 -23.27
CA HIS A 957 33.75 -15.42 -23.24
C HIS A 957 33.97 -14.37 -22.15
N ILE A 958 34.88 -14.66 -21.22
CA ILE A 958 35.25 -13.74 -20.14
C ILE A 958 36.46 -12.92 -20.56
N ASN A 959 36.35 -11.59 -20.44
CA ASN A 959 37.43 -10.64 -20.65
C ASN A 959 37.95 -10.17 -19.28
N GLY A 960 38.68 -11.07 -18.63
CA GLY A 960 39.03 -10.98 -17.22
C GLY A 960 39.36 -12.34 -16.62
N THR A 961 39.16 -12.47 -15.32
CA THR A 961 39.22 -13.71 -14.55
C THR A 961 37.84 -14.00 -13.93
N LEU A 962 37.56 -15.28 -13.66
CA LEU A 962 36.26 -15.71 -13.10
C LEU A 962 36.45 -16.10 -11.65
N ASN A 963 35.61 -15.54 -10.77
CA ASN A 963 35.65 -15.80 -9.33
C ASN A 963 36.98 -15.42 -8.67
N ASP A 964 37.62 -14.34 -9.12
CA ASP A 964 38.81 -13.76 -8.51
C ASP A 964 38.56 -12.27 -8.27
N ASP A 965 38.29 -11.90 -7.02
CA ASP A 965 38.00 -10.51 -6.63
C ASP A 965 39.27 -9.69 -6.34
N SER A 966 40.45 -10.24 -6.65
CA SER A 966 41.74 -9.57 -6.45
C SER A 966 42.13 -8.66 -7.62
N ASP A 967 41.48 -8.79 -8.78
CA ASP A 967 41.65 -7.91 -9.93
C ASP A 967 40.35 -7.16 -10.30
N VAL A 968 40.39 -6.47 -11.44
CA VAL A 968 39.24 -5.71 -11.97
C VAL A 968 39.09 -6.11 -13.43
N ASP A 969 38.00 -6.79 -13.73
CA ASP A 969 37.68 -7.29 -15.06
C ASP A 969 37.09 -6.20 -15.97
N GLN A 970 37.08 -6.45 -17.27
CA GLN A 970 36.29 -5.63 -18.20
C GLN A 970 34.84 -6.12 -18.29
N GLY A 971 34.63 -7.41 -18.03
CA GLY A 971 33.33 -8.08 -18.09
C GLY A 971 33.37 -9.29 -19.02
N TRP A 972 32.26 -9.56 -19.69
CA TRP A 972 32.08 -10.79 -20.44
C TRP A 972 31.09 -10.61 -21.60
N THR A 973 31.15 -11.55 -22.54
CA THR A 973 30.28 -11.58 -23.72
C THR A 973 29.57 -12.93 -23.82
N VAL A 974 28.35 -12.90 -24.34
CA VAL A 974 27.52 -14.08 -24.56
C VAL A 974 27.11 -14.11 -26.03
N GLU A 975 27.15 -15.30 -26.62
CA GLU A 975 26.71 -15.53 -27.99
C GLU A 975 25.74 -16.70 -28.04
N LEU A 976 24.56 -16.47 -28.63
CA LEU A 976 23.45 -17.42 -28.65
C LEU A 976 22.95 -17.64 -30.08
N ALA A 977 22.51 -18.87 -30.38
CA ALA A 977 21.83 -19.21 -31.62
C ALA A 977 20.64 -20.15 -31.37
N PHE A 978 19.43 -19.68 -31.66
CA PHE A 978 18.17 -20.42 -31.50
C PHE A 978 17.60 -20.87 -32.85
N PRO A 979 17.49 -22.18 -33.12
CA PRO A 979 16.95 -22.66 -34.39
C PRO A 979 15.45 -22.34 -34.56
N TRP A 980 15.08 -21.70 -35.67
CA TRP A 980 13.69 -21.29 -35.93
C TRP A 980 12.70 -22.45 -35.89
N LYS A 981 13.09 -23.61 -36.43
CA LYS A 981 12.25 -24.80 -36.52
C LYS A 981 11.75 -25.32 -35.15
N GLU A 982 12.48 -25.02 -34.07
CA GLU A 982 12.17 -25.50 -32.72
C GLU A 982 11.20 -24.56 -31.99
N MET A 983 11.02 -23.32 -32.49
CA MET A 983 10.06 -22.33 -31.96
C MET A 983 8.60 -22.61 -32.35
N LYS A 984 8.28 -23.80 -32.89
CA LYS A 984 6.95 -24.21 -33.36
C LYS A 984 5.83 -23.97 -32.33
N TRP A 985 6.13 -24.10 -31.03
CA TRP A 985 5.16 -23.91 -29.95
C TRP A 985 4.90 -22.43 -29.62
N LEU A 986 5.90 -21.57 -29.81
CA LEU A 986 5.73 -20.12 -29.72
C LEU A 986 4.90 -19.61 -30.89
N ALA A 987 5.07 -20.18 -32.08
CA ALA A 987 4.31 -19.82 -33.27
C ALA A 987 2.87 -20.35 -33.31
N LYS A 988 2.49 -21.20 -32.35
CA LYS A 988 1.23 -21.95 -32.42
C LYS A 988 -0.04 -21.10 -32.27
N GLY A 989 0.02 -20.04 -31.46
CA GLY A 989 -1.17 -19.22 -31.13
C GLY A 989 -1.62 -18.25 -32.24
N ASP A 990 -0.72 -17.93 -33.16
CA ASP A 990 -0.93 -16.98 -34.26
C ASP A 990 -0.44 -17.46 -35.63
N ASP A 991 0.04 -18.70 -35.74
CA ASP A 991 0.56 -19.32 -36.96
C ASP A 991 1.65 -18.48 -37.66
N ARG A 992 2.48 -17.77 -36.88
CA ARG A 992 3.58 -16.97 -37.44
C ARG A 992 4.63 -17.84 -38.16
N SER A 993 5.34 -17.19 -39.08
CA SER A 993 6.40 -17.75 -39.94
C SER A 993 7.64 -18.18 -39.14
N LEU A 994 8.23 -19.32 -39.51
CA LEU A 994 9.50 -19.84 -38.98
C LEU A 994 10.36 -20.34 -40.17
N PRO A 995 11.45 -19.67 -40.57
CA PRO A 995 11.96 -18.38 -40.07
C PRO A 995 10.96 -17.22 -40.34
N PRO A 996 11.11 -16.07 -39.66
CA PRO A 996 10.34 -14.87 -39.96
C PRO A 996 10.59 -14.38 -41.39
N LYS A 997 9.62 -13.65 -41.93
CA LYS A 997 9.74 -12.93 -43.20
C LYS A 997 10.22 -11.50 -42.92
N VAL A 998 10.85 -10.89 -43.92
CA VAL A 998 11.19 -9.47 -43.88
C VAL A 998 9.93 -8.63 -43.62
N GLY A 999 9.99 -7.79 -42.60
CA GLY A 999 8.90 -6.95 -42.11
C GLY A 999 8.08 -7.58 -40.97
N ASP A 1000 8.28 -8.86 -40.64
CA ASP A 1000 7.60 -9.46 -39.49
C ASP A 1000 8.09 -8.82 -38.18
N GLU A 1001 7.16 -8.65 -37.23
CA GLU A 1001 7.44 -8.08 -35.91
C GLU A 1001 7.21 -9.13 -34.83
N TRP A 1002 8.20 -9.33 -33.96
CA TRP A 1002 8.13 -10.24 -32.82
C TRP A 1002 8.37 -9.50 -31.51
N ARG A 1003 7.95 -10.12 -30.41
CA ARG A 1003 8.15 -9.64 -29.05
C ARG A 1003 9.28 -10.44 -28.41
N ILE A 1004 10.42 -9.78 -28.20
CA ILE A 1004 11.61 -10.40 -27.59
C ILE A 1004 12.17 -9.39 -26.60
N ASP A 1005 12.40 -9.83 -25.37
CA ASP A 1005 13.06 -9.00 -24.36
C ASP A 1005 14.36 -9.64 -23.90
N LEU A 1006 15.24 -8.78 -23.41
CA LEU A 1006 16.59 -9.10 -23.02
C LEU A 1006 16.84 -8.47 -21.65
N PHE A 1007 17.22 -9.31 -20.68
CA PHE A 1007 17.44 -8.91 -19.30
C PHE A 1007 18.87 -9.19 -18.86
N ARG A 1008 19.26 -8.53 -17.78
CA ARG A 1008 20.42 -8.84 -16.96
C ARG A 1008 20.00 -8.68 -15.50
N PHE A 1009 20.08 -9.73 -14.70
CA PHE A 1009 19.93 -9.60 -13.25
C PHE A 1009 21.29 -9.58 -12.59
N ASN A 1010 21.41 -8.77 -11.54
CA ASN A 1010 22.66 -8.57 -10.82
C ASN A 1010 22.45 -8.76 -9.32
N LYS A 1011 23.41 -9.45 -8.70
CA LYS A 1011 23.53 -9.54 -7.24
C LYS A 1011 23.79 -8.18 -6.61
N THR A 1012 24.62 -7.36 -7.25
CA THR A 1012 25.09 -6.07 -6.71
C THR A 1012 24.27 -4.92 -7.27
N LYS A 1013 23.59 -4.19 -6.39
CA LYS A 1013 22.78 -3.01 -6.73
C LYS A 1013 23.57 -1.72 -6.59
N ALA A 1014 23.18 -0.67 -7.33
CA ALA A 1014 23.72 0.66 -7.11
C ALA A 1014 23.48 1.12 -5.65
N PRO A 1015 24.46 1.78 -5.00
CA PRO A 1015 24.30 2.29 -3.66
C PRO A 1015 23.29 3.47 -3.63
N GLU A 1016 22.52 3.56 -2.55
CA GLU A 1016 21.61 4.68 -2.28
C GLU A 1016 22.34 6.04 -2.43
N PRO A 1017 21.70 7.07 -3.04
CA PRO A 1017 20.24 7.22 -3.26
C PRO A 1017 19.72 6.69 -4.61
N ALA A 1018 20.51 5.94 -5.37
CA ALA A 1018 20.07 5.39 -6.65
C ALA A 1018 19.03 4.27 -6.43
N THR A 1019 17.88 4.37 -7.10
CA THR A 1019 16.83 3.33 -7.08
C THR A 1019 17.13 2.28 -8.16
N ASP A 1020 18.02 1.35 -7.84
CA ASP A 1020 18.36 0.20 -8.70
C ASP A 1020 17.67 -1.06 -8.18
N SER A 1021 16.77 -1.60 -8.98
CA SER A 1021 16.02 -2.81 -8.65
C SER A 1021 16.89 -4.05 -8.63
N GLY A 1022 18.03 -4.04 -9.35
CA GLY A 1022 18.91 -5.18 -9.59
C GLY A 1022 18.55 -5.98 -10.84
N GLY A 1023 17.43 -5.67 -11.49
CA GLY A 1023 16.99 -6.26 -12.76
C GLY A 1023 17.03 -5.20 -13.83
N TRP A 1024 17.79 -5.44 -14.89
CA TRP A 1024 18.03 -4.50 -15.97
C TRP A 1024 17.51 -5.09 -17.27
N ALA A 1025 16.96 -4.25 -18.13
CA ALA A 1025 16.26 -4.70 -19.33
C ALA A 1025 16.51 -3.77 -20.52
N LEU A 1026 16.26 -4.27 -21.74
CA LEU A 1026 16.24 -3.41 -22.93
C LEU A 1026 15.17 -2.32 -22.83
N GLY A 1027 14.07 -2.56 -22.12
CA GLY A 1027 13.04 -1.57 -21.80
C GLY A 1027 12.46 -1.75 -20.40
N LYS A 1028 12.01 -0.66 -19.78
CA LYS A 1028 11.36 -0.73 -18.47
C LYS A 1028 10.01 -1.48 -18.56
N HIS A 1029 9.66 -2.17 -17.49
CA HIS A 1029 8.34 -2.79 -17.28
C HIS A 1029 7.45 -2.01 -16.31
N GLY A 1030 8.03 -1.14 -15.47
CA GLY A 1030 7.27 -0.39 -14.46
C GLY A 1030 6.94 -1.18 -13.20
N VAL A 1031 7.22 -2.48 -13.19
CA VAL A 1031 7.00 -3.43 -12.09
C VAL A 1031 8.15 -4.43 -12.04
N TRP A 1032 8.36 -5.07 -10.88
CA TRP A 1032 9.39 -6.10 -10.70
C TRP A 1032 8.93 -7.47 -11.25
N ASP A 1033 8.77 -7.56 -12.57
CA ASP A 1033 8.34 -8.80 -13.24
C ASP A 1033 8.80 -8.83 -14.70
N SER A 1034 9.66 -9.78 -15.08
CA SER A 1034 10.12 -10.01 -16.45
C SER A 1034 9.12 -10.81 -17.30
N HIS A 1035 8.08 -11.40 -16.71
CA HIS A 1035 7.16 -12.32 -17.39
C HIS A 1035 5.90 -11.63 -17.93
N ILE A 1036 6.04 -10.49 -18.62
CA ILE A 1036 4.91 -9.72 -19.20
C ILE A 1036 5.10 -9.55 -20.71
N PRO A 1037 4.75 -10.56 -21.52
CA PRO A 1037 5.09 -10.60 -22.95
C PRO A 1037 4.48 -9.46 -23.78
N GLU A 1038 3.37 -8.87 -23.33
CA GLU A 1038 2.69 -7.76 -23.99
C GLU A 1038 3.49 -6.46 -24.02
N ILE A 1039 4.48 -6.31 -23.12
CA ILE A 1039 5.36 -5.13 -23.02
C ILE A 1039 6.81 -5.39 -23.45
N PHE A 1040 7.13 -6.59 -23.95
CA PHE A 1040 8.45 -6.85 -24.51
C PHE A 1040 8.75 -5.94 -25.72
N PRO A 1041 10.02 -5.59 -25.97
CA PRO A 1041 10.47 -4.89 -27.16
C PRO A 1041 9.94 -5.50 -28.46
N ILE A 1042 9.70 -4.63 -29.44
CA ILE A 1042 9.27 -5.03 -30.78
C ILE A 1042 10.51 -5.18 -31.66
N ILE A 1043 10.76 -6.40 -32.12
CA ILE A 1043 11.85 -6.73 -33.02
C ILE A 1043 11.29 -6.87 -34.43
N THR A 1044 11.72 -6.00 -35.34
CA THR A 1044 11.37 -6.08 -36.77
C THR A 1044 12.49 -6.79 -37.53
N PHE A 1045 12.18 -7.85 -38.27
CA PHE A 1045 13.15 -8.57 -39.09
C PHE A 1045 13.32 -7.89 -40.45
N ALA A 1046 14.55 -7.56 -40.85
CA ALA A 1046 14.86 -6.84 -42.10
C ALA A 1046 16.00 -7.51 -42.87
N GLU A 1047 16.16 -7.17 -44.17
CA GLU A 1047 17.28 -7.64 -45.00
C GLU A 1047 18.60 -6.93 -44.64
N GLU A 1048 18.55 -5.63 -44.30
CA GLU A 1048 19.68 -4.80 -43.86
C GLU A 1048 19.25 -3.87 -42.71
#